data_AF-A0A1H0MGD3-F1
#
_entry.id   AF-A0A1H0MGD3-F1
#
_cell.length_a   1.000
_cell.length_b   1.000
_cell.length_c   1.000
_cell.angle_alpha   90.00
_cell.angle_beta   90.00
_cell.angle_gamma   90.00
#
_symmetry.space_group_name_H-M   'P 1'
#
loop_
_entity.id
_entity.type
_entity.pdbx_description
1 polymer ?
#
loop_
_entity_poly.entity_id
_entity_poly.type
_entity_poly.pdbx_seq_one_letter_code
_entity_poly.pdbx_strand_id
1 'polypeptide(L)'
;MEIVFRRTRVRSVAKRLLAALALCVGGPAVQAAVLTPPSSVAFWYADEPPISELAQFDWAVVEPGHMTASDVKTLRKLGSEPFAYVSVGEFDGSKADITKAGLDKAVSPVRNDSWNSQVMDLTAPAWREHLLRRAKQLQAQGYGGLFLDTLDSFTLLPEKSREAQRAGLASFLRELHKQQPKLKLFFNRGFEVLPELDGVAAAVAFESLYAGWDAAAKRYRPVPEADRQWLLGQLQPLRAKGIPLVAIDYLPPERREEARKLAKRLRDEGFIPFISTPDLNSMGISNIEVQPRRVALVYDPREGDLADNAGHTYLGGLLEYLGYRVDYLPANSAMPEYRFSGLYAGVITWMTSGSPQDAAAFNRFISARLDEHVPVVFFSGLPIEDRVLLKRMGLTREAPPGTQTLTVTHQDKALIGAFEAPVQPRSRDLTAVSVLPKGPTPALSLSNAAGETFNPVVIGDWGGLALAPYLLEVNNERSRWILDPFAFLKASLRLPEQPRPDTTTENGRRIATVHIDGDGFPSRAEVRGTPYAGRHTLDDYIKPNPFLTSVSIVEGEISPRGMFPHLARELEPIAREIFANPKVEVATHTFSHPFFMQPDKAKKRENFKPEYGLNMAIPGYDKIDFRREVVGSRDYINQQLTTPEKPVKMVFWPGDALPSASTLKIAYDAGLKNVNGAETMMTKADPSLTGLNPLLRPTEGGLQYYAPIINENLYTNLWHGPYYGFRELIETFELTDSPKRLRGLHLYYHFYSSTKQASIKAMHEIYGYMREQNPMSLWMSDYIDRLHGLYQASLARTADGNWQIRGMDALRTVRLDPQMGWPDLLRSQGVAGVRDIPQGRYVALSSDRALLVLRPDRDGRPALEDANLPLLSWQYLDDKRVSFSFAGQFDLTFSVRSASACRVEVDGQRFAGKGSAGLWTFQLPMKQVSNGQLLCN
;
A
#
# COMPACT_ATOMS: atom_id res chain seq x y z
N MET A 1 65.86 50.47 -12.69
CA MET A 1 64.64 51.30 -12.48
C MET A 1 64.48 52.11 -13.74
N GLU A 2 63.47 51.97 -14.60
CA GLU A 2 62.04 51.99 -14.29
C GLU A 2 61.22 51.56 -15.54
N ILE A 3 61.48 50.40 -16.16
CA ILE A 3 60.71 49.96 -17.37
C ILE A 3 60.46 48.45 -17.34
N VAL A 4 59.73 47.94 -16.34
CA VAL A 4 59.17 46.57 -16.38
C VAL A 4 57.74 46.48 -15.79
N PHE A 5 57.23 47.50 -15.09
CA PHE A 5 55.97 47.37 -14.32
C PHE A 5 54.68 47.93 -14.97
N ARG A 6 54.60 48.01 -16.31
CA ARG A 6 53.38 48.53 -16.99
C ARG A 6 52.76 47.66 -18.10
N ARG A 7 53.18 46.40 -18.27
CA ARG A 7 52.60 45.51 -19.31
C ARG A 7 51.69 44.38 -18.81
N THR A 8 51.51 44.22 -17.50
CA THR A 8 50.73 43.09 -16.92
C THR A 8 49.28 43.44 -16.52
N ARG A 9 48.86 44.72 -16.58
CA ARG A 9 47.47 45.12 -16.27
C ARG A 9 46.55 45.38 -17.47
N VAL A 10 47.08 45.45 -18.70
CA VAL A 10 46.26 45.71 -19.90
C VAL A 10 45.78 44.40 -20.56
N ARG A 11 46.48 43.27 -20.36
CA ARG A 11 46.09 41.97 -20.93
C ARG A 11 45.04 41.19 -20.12
N SER A 12 44.82 41.50 -18.84
CA SER A 12 43.75 40.86 -18.05
C SER A 12 42.40 41.56 -18.19
N VAL A 13 42.38 42.84 -18.56
CA VAL A 13 41.15 43.60 -18.82
C VAL A 13 40.61 43.31 -20.23
N ALA A 14 41.48 43.20 -21.24
CA ALA A 14 41.06 42.85 -22.60
C ALA A 14 40.55 41.40 -22.75
N LYS A 15 41.09 40.44 -21.98
CA LYS A 15 40.57 39.05 -21.94
C LYS A 15 39.26 38.91 -21.17
N ARG A 16 38.95 39.84 -20.24
CA ARG A 16 37.66 39.88 -19.55
C ARG A 16 36.57 40.60 -20.34
N LEU A 17 36.94 41.58 -21.18
CA LEU A 17 36.00 42.25 -22.11
C LEU A 17 35.65 41.41 -23.35
N LEU A 18 36.58 40.60 -23.89
CA LEU A 18 36.23 39.65 -24.96
C LEU A 18 35.46 38.41 -24.46
N ALA A 19 35.66 38.01 -23.20
CA ALA A 19 34.79 37.00 -22.57
C ALA A 19 33.38 37.55 -22.26
N ALA A 20 33.22 38.86 -22.11
CA ALA A 20 31.92 39.49 -21.90
C ALA A 20 31.12 39.76 -23.19
N LEU A 21 31.78 39.88 -24.36
CA LEU A 21 31.10 40.12 -25.64
C LEU A 21 30.82 38.85 -26.46
N ALA A 22 31.47 37.71 -26.16
CA ALA A 22 31.13 36.41 -26.74
C ALA A 22 30.00 35.68 -25.99
N LEU A 23 29.41 36.31 -24.97
CA LEU A 23 28.35 35.77 -24.11
C LEU A 23 26.95 36.36 -24.41
N CYS A 24 26.79 37.09 -25.53
CA CYS A 24 25.56 37.80 -25.87
C CYS A 24 24.89 37.37 -27.19
N VAL A 25 25.30 36.27 -27.83
CA VAL A 25 24.57 35.71 -28.99
C VAL A 25 24.44 34.21 -28.83
N GLY A 26 23.22 33.77 -28.48
CA GLY A 26 22.90 32.38 -28.16
C GLY A 26 22.38 32.21 -26.74
N GLY A 27 21.47 33.07 -26.28
CA GLY A 27 20.58 32.66 -25.20
C GLY A 27 19.85 31.40 -25.67
N PRO A 28 19.73 30.33 -24.86
CA PRO A 28 18.78 29.29 -25.19
C PRO A 28 17.45 30.04 -25.31
N ALA A 29 16.81 29.94 -26.47
CA ALA A 29 15.39 30.22 -26.51
C ALA A 29 14.81 29.39 -25.37
N VAL A 30 14.36 30.08 -24.31
CA VAL A 30 13.47 29.49 -23.33
C VAL A 30 12.22 29.19 -24.16
N GLN A 31 12.24 28.05 -24.87
CA GLN A 31 11.02 27.34 -25.16
C GLN A 31 10.42 27.16 -23.78
N ALA A 32 9.43 28.00 -23.49
CA ALA A 32 8.49 27.73 -22.41
C ALA A 32 8.17 26.26 -22.58
N ALA A 33 8.58 25.43 -21.62
CA ALA A 33 8.28 24.02 -21.65
C ALA A 33 6.76 23.97 -21.81
N VAL A 34 6.31 23.53 -22.99
CA VAL A 34 4.88 23.39 -23.27
C VAL A 34 4.40 22.44 -22.19
N LEU A 35 3.65 22.96 -21.22
CA LEU A 35 3.12 22.19 -20.11
C LEU A 35 2.37 21.02 -20.74
N THR A 36 2.87 19.80 -20.53
CA THR A 36 2.19 18.62 -21.04
C THR A 36 0.82 18.57 -20.37
N PRO A 37 -0.28 18.62 -21.14
CA PRO A 37 -1.61 18.64 -20.57
C PRO A 37 -1.86 17.33 -19.82
N PRO A 38 -2.62 17.34 -18.71
CA PRO A 38 -2.90 16.12 -17.98
C PRO A 38 -3.66 15.15 -18.87
N SER A 39 -3.27 13.88 -18.88
CA SER A 39 -4.02 12.84 -19.59
C SER A 39 -5.21 12.36 -18.77
N SER A 40 -5.19 12.55 -17.44
CA SER A 40 -6.27 12.15 -16.53
C SER A 40 -6.32 13.06 -15.30
N VAL A 41 -7.50 13.20 -14.73
CA VAL A 41 -7.74 14.03 -13.54
C VAL A 41 -8.72 13.34 -12.60
N ALA A 42 -8.54 13.55 -11.30
CA ALA A 42 -9.48 13.16 -10.25
C ALA A 42 -9.78 14.30 -9.30
N PHE A 43 -10.96 14.24 -8.68
CA PHE A 43 -11.41 15.16 -7.64
C PHE A 43 -11.85 14.36 -6.41
N TRP A 44 -11.39 14.76 -5.22
CA TRP A 44 -11.76 14.14 -3.94
C TRP A 44 -11.86 15.20 -2.83
N TYR A 45 -13.06 15.48 -2.34
CA TYR A 45 -13.32 16.49 -1.31
C TYR A 45 -13.73 15.92 0.05
N ALA A 46 -13.89 14.60 0.17
CA ALA A 46 -14.12 13.98 1.47
C ALA A 46 -12.83 13.92 2.31
N ASP A 47 -13.01 13.60 3.59
CA ASP A 47 -11.92 13.24 4.49
C ASP A 47 -11.19 11.96 4.03
N GLU A 48 -10.06 11.67 4.69
CA GLU A 48 -9.23 10.48 4.44
C GLU A 48 -8.91 10.22 2.95
N PRO A 49 -8.34 11.19 2.22
CA PRO A 49 -8.09 11.07 0.79
C PRO A 49 -7.27 9.82 0.45
N PRO A 50 -7.72 8.99 -0.51
CA PRO A 50 -7.06 7.73 -0.86
C PRO A 50 -5.82 8.00 -1.72
N ILE A 51 -4.70 8.37 -1.07
CA ILE A 51 -3.48 8.88 -1.72
C ILE A 51 -2.94 7.95 -2.81
N SER A 52 -2.90 6.64 -2.55
CA SER A 52 -2.40 5.66 -3.52
C SER A 52 -3.24 5.59 -4.79
N GLU A 53 -4.55 5.70 -4.67
CA GLU A 53 -5.50 5.66 -5.78
C GLU A 53 -5.53 6.99 -6.53
N LEU A 54 -5.50 8.12 -5.81
CA LEU A 54 -5.36 9.45 -6.43
C LEU A 54 -4.05 9.56 -7.21
N ALA A 55 -2.99 8.89 -6.77
CA ALA A 55 -1.71 8.87 -7.46
C ALA A 55 -1.74 8.19 -8.85
N GLN A 56 -2.82 7.49 -9.20
CA GLN A 56 -3.00 6.93 -10.55
C GLN A 56 -3.29 8.00 -11.59
N PHE A 57 -3.86 9.12 -11.19
CA PHE A 57 -4.19 10.23 -12.08
C PHE A 57 -2.97 11.13 -12.26
N ASP A 58 -2.94 11.90 -13.34
CA ASP A 58 -1.86 12.88 -13.53
C ASP A 58 -2.07 14.07 -12.60
N TRP A 59 -3.31 14.56 -12.51
CA TRP A 59 -3.71 15.62 -11.59
C TRP A 59 -4.76 15.11 -10.59
N ALA A 60 -4.61 15.46 -9.32
CA ALA A 60 -5.56 15.16 -8.26
C ALA A 60 -5.96 16.44 -7.54
N VAL A 61 -7.21 16.84 -7.66
CA VAL A 61 -7.79 17.99 -6.97
C VAL A 61 -8.38 17.52 -5.64
N VAL A 62 -7.97 18.15 -4.55
CA VAL A 62 -8.35 17.76 -3.19
C VAL A 62 -8.77 18.97 -2.35
N GLU A 63 -9.62 18.74 -1.35
CA GLU A 63 -9.88 19.73 -0.30
C GLU A 63 -8.65 19.80 0.63
N PRO A 64 -7.89 20.91 0.62
CA PRO A 64 -6.64 21.00 1.37
C PRO A 64 -6.80 20.87 2.89
N GLY A 65 -8.00 21.07 3.45
CA GLY A 65 -8.31 20.82 4.86
C GLY A 65 -8.19 19.35 5.29
N HIS A 66 -8.25 18.41 4.34
CA HIS A 66 -8.19 16.96 4.59
C HIS A 66 -6.82 16.33 4.28
N MET A 67 -5.81 17.14 3.97
CA MET A 67 -4.47 16.71 3.58
C MET A 67 -3.40 17.26 4.50
N THR A 68 -2.47 16.41 4.94
CA THR A 68 -1.22 16.88 5.56
C THR A 68 -0.17 17.22 4.49
N ALA A 69 0.85 18.00 4.86
CA ALA A 69 1.99 18.26 3.96
C ALA A 69 2.74 16.96 3.57
N SER A 70 2.71 15.93 4.43
CA SER A 70 3.26 14.62 4.12
C SER A 70 2.46 13.91 3.04
N ASP A 71 1.13 14.02 3.07
CA ASP A 71 0.25 13.43 2.06
C ASP A 71 0.47 14.07 0.70
N VAL A 72 0.58 15.41 0.64
CA VAL A 72 0.88 16.17 -0.58
C VAL A 72 2.24 15.72 -1.17
N LYS A 73 3.27 15.61 -0.32
CA LYS A 73 4.59 15.13 -0.73
C LYS A 73 4.54 13.68 -1.24
N THR A 74 3.78 12.83 -0.57
CA THR A 74 3.62 11.42 -0.94
C THR A 74 2.92 11.27 -2.29
N LEU A 75 1.80 11.98 -2.49
CA LEU A 75 1.06 11.99 -3.75
C LEU A 75 1.95 12.41 -4.94
N ARG A 76 2.81 13.42 -4.74
CA ARG A 76 3.84 13.83 -5.72
C ARG A 76 4.89 12.78 -5.97
N LYS A 77 5.43 12.16 -4.91
CA LYS A 77 6.42 11.07 -5.02
C LYS A 77 5.86 9.92 -5.87
N LEU A 78 4.57 9.60 -5.69
CA LEU A 78 3.89 8.53 -6.40
C LEU A 78 3.53 8.88 -7.87
N GLY A 79 3.67 10.15 -8.26
CA GLY A 79 3.62 10.59 -9.65
C GLY A 79 2.41 11.45 -10.03
N SER A 80 1.53 11.82 -9.09
CA SER A 80 0.42 12.76 -9.35
C SER A 80 0.77 14.17 -8.91
N GLU A 81 0.32 15.17 -9.64
CA GLU A 81 0.41 16.57 -9.26
C GLU A 81 -0.82 16.96 -8.42
N PRO A 82 -0.66 17.33 -7.14
CA PRO A 82 -1.77 17.71 -6.27
C PRO A 82 -2.20 19.16 -6.51
N PHE A 83 -3.51 19.36 -6.64
CA PHE A 83 -4.17 20.66 -6.73
C PHE A 83 -5.03 20.87 -5.50
N ALA A 84 -4.90 22.04 -4.87
CA ALA A 84 -5.77 22.42 -3.77
C ALA A 84 -7.02 23.14 -4.30
N TYR A 85 -8.19 22.73 -3.84
CA TYR A 85 -9.43 23.49 -4.04
C TYR A 85 -9.34 24.87 -3.38
N VAL A 86 -9.75 25.91 -4.12
CA VAL A 86 -9.87 27.28 -3.63
C VAL A 86 -11.09 27.93 -4.28
N SER A 87 -12.13 28.22 -3.49
CA SER A 87 -13.23 29.09 -3.91
C SER A 87 -12.75 30.54 -3.96
N VAL A 88 -12.83 31.18 -5.13
CA VAL A 88 -12.36 32.55 -5.36
C VAL A 88 -13.48 33.57 -5.24
N GLY A 89 -14.67 33.27 -5.77
CA GLY A 89 -15.83 34.15 -5.74
C GLY A 89 -16.64 34.08 -4.45
N GLU A 90 -16.50 33.00 -3.68
CA GLU A 90 -17.32 32.76 -2.48
C GLU A 90 -16.46 32.33 -1.27
N PHE A 91 -16.94 32.67 -0.08
CA PHE A 91 -16.42 32.16 1.19
C PHE A 91 -17.37 31.08 1.72
N ASP A 92 -16.86 29.87 1.88
CA ASP A 92 -17.57 28.78 2.55
C ASP A 92 -17.46 28.95 4.07
N GLY A 93 -18.61 29.05 4.75
CA GLY A 93 -18.68 29.23 6.18
C GLY A 93 -19.80 30.15 6.66
N SER A 94 -19.91 30.22 7.98
CA SER A 94 -20.90 31.05 8.66
C SER A 94 -20.47 32.52 8.73
N LYS A 95 -21.39 33.41 9.08
CA LYS A 95 -21.07 34.81 9.38
C LYS A 95 -20.01 34.94 10.48
N ALA A 96 -20.03 34.05 11.48
CA ALA A 96 -19.03 34.05 12.55
C ALA A 96 -17.62 33.73 12.03
N ASP A 97 -17.52 32.84 11.03
CA ASP A 97 -16.24 32.48 10.41
C ASP A 97 -15.66 33.64 9.58
N ILE A 98 -16.53 34.38 8.88
CA ILE A 98 -16.17 35.60 8.15
C ILE A 98 -15.61 36.66 9.10
N THR A 99 -16.29 36.90 10.22
CA THR A 99 -15.83 37.86 11.25
C THR A 99 -14.51 37.41 11.86
N LYS A 100 -14.36 36.11 12.17
CA LYS A 100 -13.11 35.54 12.68
C LYS A 100 -11.95 35.69 11.68
N ALA A 101 -12.24 35.63 10.39
CA ALA A 101 -11.28 35.86 9.31
C ALA A 101 -10.99 37.34 9.05
N GLY A 102 -11.73 38.27 9.68
CA GLY A 102 -11.59 39.72 9.48
C GLY A 102 -12.11 40.20 8.12
N LEU A 103 -13.09 39.49 7.54
CA LEU A 103 -13.57 39.71 6.17
C LEU A 103 -14.92 40.42 6.09
N ASP A 104 -15.44 40.97 7.20
CA ASP A 104 -16.79 41.57 7.26
C ASP A 104 -17.01 42.70 6.23
N LYS A 105 -15.95 43.43 5.87
CA LYS A 105 -16.02 44.53 4.89
C LYS A 105 -15.81 44.09 3.44
N ALA A 106 -15.60 42.80 3.21
CA ALA A 106 -15.33 42.23 1.90
C ALA A 106 -16.44 41.30 1.39
N VAL A 107 -17.58 41.25 2.09
CA VAL A 107 -18.76 40.49 1.66
C VAL A 107 -19.62 41.32 0.70
N SER A 108 -20.21 40.65 -0.29
CA SER A 108 -21.25 41.24 -1.13
C SER A 108 -22.63 41.14 -0.43
N PRO A 109 -23.69 41.80 -0.94
CA PRO A 109 -25.03 41.66 -0.37
C PRO A 109 -25.73 40.32 -0.71
N VAL A 110 -25.10 39.44 -1.49
CA VAL A 110 -25.70 38.18 -1.97
C VAL A 110 -25.10 36.98 -1.23
N ARG A 111 -25.96 36.10 -0.75
CA ARG A 111 -25.60 34.77 -0.24
C ARG A 111 -26.09 33.71 -1.24
N ASN A 112 -25.30 32.67 -1.44
CA ASN A 112 -25.68 31.55 -2.28
C ASN A 112 -26.24 30.43 -1.38
N ASP A 113 -27.56 30.45 -1.17
CA ASP A 113 -28.22 29.50 -0.25
C ASP A 113 -28.16 28.05 -0.72
N SER A 114 -27.95 27.80 -2.03
CA SER A 114 -27.83 26.44 -2.57
C SER A 114 -26.57 25.72 -2.07
N TRP A 115 -25.53 26.48 -1.76
CA TRP A 115 -24.22 25.97 -1.32
C TRP A 115 -23.81 26.51 0.06
N ASN A 116 -24.71 27.21 0.74
CA ASN A 116 -24.48 27.81 2.06
C ASN A 116 -23.22 28.70 2.15
N SER A 117 -22.89 29.39 1.06
CA SER A 117 -21.67 30.18 0.90
C SER A 117 -21.98 31.67 0.72
N GLN A 118 -21.03 32.54 1.09
CA GLN A 118 -21.16 34.00 0.96
C GLN A 118 -20.43 34.48 -0.29
N VAL A 119 -21.13 35.19 -1.20
CA VAL A 119 -20.47 35.81 -2.37
C VAL A 119 -19.62 36.99 -1.88
N MET A 120 -18.34 37.00 -2.27
CA MET A 120 -17.35 37.98 -1.83
C MET A 120 -17.16 39.09 -2.85
N ASP A 121 -16.76 40.28 -2.39
CA ASP A 121 -16.40 41.40 -3.25
C ASP A 121 -14.96 41.23 -3.77
N LEU A 122 -14.83 40.93 -5.07
CA LEU A 122 -13.56 40.69 -5.76
C LEU A 122 -12.71 41.96 -5.96
N THR A 123 -13.29 43.13 -5.65
CA THR A 123 -12.58 44.42 -5.63
C THR A 123 -12.06 44.77 -4.24
N ALA A 124 -12.52 44.10 -3.18
CA ALA A 124 -12.12 44.38 -1.81
C ALA A 124 -10.67 43.91 -1.53
N PRO A 125 -9.76 44.80 -1.08
CA PRO A 125 -8.37 44.42 -0.80
C PRO A 125 -8.23 43.29 0.22
N ALA A 126 -9.07 43.27 1.25
CA ALA A 126 -9.01 42.26 2.31
C ALA A 126 -9.27 40.83 1.78
N TRP A 127 -10.20 40.66 0.84
CA TRP A 127 -10.46 39.36 0.22
C TRP A 127 -9.32 38.91 -0.70
N ARG A 128 -8.82 39.84 -1.52
CA ARG A 128 -7.68 39.56 -2.41
C ARG A 128 -6.43 39.14 -1.63
N GLU A 129 -6.10 39.87 -0.56
CA GLU A 129 -4.97 39.55 0.32
C GLU A 129 -5.17 38.21 1.04
N HIS A 130 -6.40 37.88 1.45
CA HIS A 130 -6.73 36.58 2.02
C HIS A 130 -6.41 35.45 1.03
N LEU A 131 -6.89 35.54 -0.21
CA LEU A 131 -6.66 34.54 -1.24
C LEU A 131 -5.18 34.42 -1.63
N LEU A 132 -4.47 35.54 -1.81
CA LEU A 132 -3.03 35.52 -2.12
C LEU A 132 -2.21 34.87 -0.99
N ARG A 133 -2.56 35.15 0.27
CA ARG A 133 -1.93 34.53 1.44
C ARG A 133 -2.22 33.03 1.48
N ARG A 134 -3.46 32.62 1.21
CA ARG A 134 -3.87 31.21 1.13
C ARG A 134 -3.10 30.48 0.04
N ALA A 135 -3.00 31.05 -1.16
CA ALA A 135 -2.22 30.48 -2.26
C ALA A 135 -0.74 30.28 -1.89
N LYS A 136 -0.12 31.26 -1.21
CA LYS A 136 1.26 31.16 -0.73
C LYS A 136 1.43 30.03 0.30
N GLN A 137 0.47 29.86 1.22
CA GLN A 137 0.48 28.77 2.19
C GLN A 137 0.37 27.40 1.51
N LEU A 138 -0.54 27.24 0.55
CA LEU A 138 -0.73 26.00 -0.19
C LEU A 138 0.52 25.65 -1.02
N GLN A 139 1.15 26.64 -1.68
CA GLN A 139 2.43 26.41 -2.33
C GLN A 139 3.50 25.90 -1.35
N ALA A 140 3.58 26.48 -0.15
CA ALA A 140 4.53 26.06 0.89
C ALA A 140 4.26 24.65 1.43
N GLN A 141 3.00 24.20 1.41
CA GLN A 141 2.62 22.81 1.74
C GLN A 141 2.98 21.82 0.62
N GLY A 142 3.40 22.30 -0.55
CA GLY A 142 3.91 21.49 -1.65
C GLY A 142 2.93 21.25 -2.79
N TYR A 143 1.75 21.91 -2.79
CA TYR A 143 0.80 21.81 -3.89
C TYR A 143 1.43 22.27 -5.21
N GLY A 144 1.09 21.56 -6.29
CA GLY A 144 1.56 21.85 -7.64
C GLY A 144 0.68 22.83 -8.41
N GLY A 145 -0.57 23.01 -7.94
CA GLY A 145 -1.51 23.95 -8.51
C GLY A 145 -2.69 24.23 -7.61
N LEU A 146 -3.57 25.12 -8.09
CA LEU A 146 -4.83 25.49 -7.44
C LEU A 146 -5.96 25.22 -8.42
N PHE A 147 -7.02 24.56 -7.94
CA PHE A 147 -8.29 24.50 -8.65
C PHE A 147 -9.15 25.67 -8.15
N LEU A 148 -9.38 26.64 -9.03
CA LEU A 148 -10.02 27.90 -8.72
C LEU A 148 -11.51 27.82 -9.09
N ASP A 149 -12.35 27.78 -8.06
CA ASP A 149 -13.79 27.65 -8.22
C ASP A 149 -14.52 28.99 -8.01
N THR A 150 -15.82 28.99 -8.28
CA THR A 150 -16.76 30.13 -8.12
C THR A 150 -16.35 31.37 -8.92
N LEU A 151 -15.68 31.17 -10.05
CA LEU A 151 -15.21 32.24 -10.94
C LEU A 151 -16.35 33.00 -11.65
N ASP A 152 -17.57 32.46 -11.63
CA ASP A 152 -18.78 33.02 -12.21
C ASP A 152 -19.79 33.51 -11.15
N SER A 153 -19.52 33.36 -9.85
CA SER A 153 -20.46 33.78 -8.78
C SER A 153 -20.78 35.28 -8.77
N PHE A 154 -19.91 36.12 -9.35
CA PHE A 154 -20.19 37.55 -9.51
C PHE A 154 -21.41 37.82 -10.42
N THR A 155 -21.84 36.85 -11.24
CA THR A 155 -23.05 36.94 -12.06
C THR A 155 -24.34 36.96 -11.23
N LEU A 156 -24.29 36.46 -9.99
CA LEU A 156 -25.39 36.54 -9.02
C LEU A 156 -25.64 37.97 -8.50
N LEU A 157 -24.65 38.86 -8.66
CA LEU A 157 -24.76 40.26 -8.24
C LEU A 157 -25.64 41.08 -9.19
N PRO A 158 -26.16 42.25 -8.75
CA PRO A 158 -26.88 43.17 -9.61
C PRO A 158 -26.04 43.57 -10.82
N GLU A 159 -26.67 43.69 -11.99
CA GLU A 159 -26.02 43.94 -13.28
C GLU A 159 -25.00 45.09 -13.25
N LYS A 160 -25.37 46.21 -12.61
CA LYS A 160 -24.51 47.40 -12.43
C LYS A 160 -23.17 47.15 -11.74
N SER A 161 -23.05 46.06 -10.97
CA SER A 161 -21.86 45.71 -10.21
C SER A 161 -20.99 44.66 -10.92
N ARG A 162 -21.53 43.95 -11.93
CA ARG A 162 -20.88 42.78 -12.53
C ARG A 162 -19.57 43.10 -13.23
N GLU A 163 -19.51 44.20 -14.00
CA GLU A 163 -18.30 44.54 -14.76
C GLU A 163 -17.11 44.90 -13.84
N ALA A 164 -17.35 45.64 -12.76
CA ALA A 164 -16.31 45.95 -11.77
C ALA A 164 -15.77 44.67 -11.11
N GLN A 165 -16.65 43.71 -10.82
CA GLN A 165 -16.28 42.42 -10.23
C GLN A 165 -15.51 41.54 -11.22
N ARG A 166 -15.95 41.47 -12.48
CA ARG A 166 -15.27 40.77 -13.58
C ARG A 166 -13.85 41.31 -13.80
N ALA A 167 -13.70 42.64 -13.86
CA ALA A 167 -12.39 43.28 -13.97
C ALA A 167 -11.52 43.05 -12.71
N GLY A 168 -12.13 43.08 -11.53
CA GLY A 168 -11.50 42.73 -10.25
C GLY A 168 -10.95 41.30 -10.25
N LEU A 169 -11.75 40.34 -10.72
CA LEU A 169 -11.38 38.94 -10.87
C LEU A 169 -10.22 38.75 -11.86
N ALA A 170 -10.32 39.32 -13.07
CA ALA A 170 -9.26 39.24 -14.07
C ALA A 170 -7.95 39.81 -13.52
N SER A 171 -8.00 40.97 -12.88
CA SER A 171 -6.84 41.58 -12.21
C SER A 171 -6.26 40.68 -11.10
N PHE A 172 -7.12 40.09 -10.26
CA PHE A 172 -6.70 39.16 -9.22
C PHE A 172 -5.99 37.94 -9.78
N LEU A 173 -6.55 37.30 -10.82
CA LEU A 173 -5.97 36.09 -11.40
C LEU A 173 -4.61 36.35 -12.06
N ARG A 174 -4.43 37.49 -12.73
CA ARG A 174 -3.11 37.92 -13.23
C ARG A 174 -2.12 38.12 -12.09
N GLU A 175 -2.55 38.79 -11.02
CA GLU A 175 -1.72 39.03 -9.85
C GLU A 175 -1.32 37.72 -9.16
N LEU A 176 -2.26 36.80 -8.96
CA LEU A 176 -2.03 35.48 -8.39
C LEU A 176 -1.00 34.70 -9.21
N HIS A 177 -1.17 34.63 -10.53
CA HIS A 177 -0.23 33.94 -11.42
C HIS A 177 1.17 34.57 -11.38
N LYS A 178 1.23 35.91 -11.36
CA LYS A 178 2.50 36.64 -11.27
C LYS A 178 3.22 36.42 -9.93
N GLN A 179 2.48 36.40 -8.81
CA GLN A 179 3.06 36.20 -7.48
C GLN A 179 3.41 34.74 -7.21
N GLN A 180 2.69 33.79 -7.82
CA GLN A 180 2.85 32.34 -7.60
C GLN A 180 3.07 31.57 -8.91
N PRO A 181 4.11 31.87 -9.71
CA PRO A 181 4.28 31.30 -11.05
C PRO A 181 4.53 29.79 -11.08
N LYS A 182 4.84 29.17 -9.93
CA LYS A 182 5.00 27.71 -9.80
C LYS A 182 3.67 26.97 -9.62
N LEU A 183 2.60 27.67 -9.24
CA LEU A 183 1.28 27.06 -9.11
C LEU A 183 0.60 27.09 -10.48
N LYS A 184 0.27 25.90 -10.99
CA LYS A 184 -0.63 25.77 -12.14
C LYS A 184 -2.02 26.23 -11.71
N LEU A 185 -2.64 27.15 -12.46
CA LEU A 185 -3.99 27.59 -12.16
C LEU A 185 -4.98 26.83 -13.03
N PHE A 186 -5.78 25.99 -12.41
CA PHE A 186 -6.80 25.17 -13.06
C PHE A 186 -8.17 25.80 -12.76
N PHE A 187 -8.81 26.38 -13.77
CA PHE A 187 -10.03 27.17 -13.56
C PHE A 187 -11.26 26.29 -13.65
N ASN A 188 -12.26 26.48 -12.78
CA ASN A 188 -13.62 26.05 -13.06
C ASN A 188 -14.33 27.18 -13.82
N ARG A 189 -14.67 26.94 -15.10
CA ARG A 189 -15.25 27.94 -16.01
C ARG A 189 -14.38 29.22 -16.11
N GLY A 190 -14.91 30.38 -15.73
CA GLY A 190 -14.26 31.69 -15.84
C GLY A 190 -14.27 32.28 -17.26
N PHE A 191 -15.26 31.93 -18.09
CA PHE A 191 -15.34 32.32 -19.49
C PHE A 191 -15.34 33.83 -19.72
N GLU A 192 -15.85 34.61 -18.77
CA GLU A 192 -15.96 36.07 -18.82
C GLU A 192 -14.61 36.79 -18.63
N VAL A 193 -13.61 36.10 -18.09
CA VAL A 193 -12.27 36.67 -17.82
C VAL A 193 -11.17 36.03 -18.64
N LEU A 194 -11.35 34.78 -19.10
CA LEU A 194 -10.36 34.04 -19.88
C LEU A 194 -9.84 34.78 -21.14
N PRO A 195 -10.65 35.55 -21.89
CA PRO A 195 -10.16 36.34 -23.02
C PRO A 195 -9.07 37.36 -22.67
N GLU A 196 -8.97 37.80 -21.41
CA GLU A 196 -7.97 38.75 -20.94
C GLU A 196 -6.82 38.12 -20.13
N LEU A 197 -6.74 36.78 -20.13
CA LEU A 197 -5.86 35.98 -19.27
C LEU A 197 -5.05 34.96 -20.08
N ASP A 198 -4.54 35.38 -21.23
CA ASP A 198 -3.69 34.54 -22.08
C ASP A 198 -2.47 34.01 -21.31
N GLY A 199 -2.29 32.68 -21.32
CA GLY A 199 -1.19 32.00 -20.64
C GLY A 199 -1.34 31.83 -19.12
N VAL A 200 -2.45 32.28 -18.52
CA VAL A 200 -2.66 32.20 -17.07
C VAL A 200 -3.23 30.84 -16.65
N ALA A 201 -4.26 30.35 -17.37
CA ALA A 201 -4.92 29.09 -17.06
C ALA A 201 -4.12 27.91 -17.63
N ALA A 202 -3.78 26.94 -16.78
CA ALA A 202 -3.13 25.70 -17.16
C ALA A 202 -4.13 24.68 -17.74
N ALA A 203 -5.39 24.74 -17.32
CA ALA A 203 -6.53 24.01 -17.87
C ALA A 203 -7.83 24.71 -17.43
N VAL A 204 -8.95 24.34 -18.07
CA VAL A 204 -10.30 24.82 -17.72
C VAL A 204 -11.23 23.62 -17.56
N ALA A 205 -11.84 23.50 -16.38
CA ALA A 205 -12.92 22.58 -16.09
C ALA A 205 -14.27 23.21 -16.37
N PHE A 206 -15.29 22.38 -16.56
CA PHE A 206 -16.68 22.80 -16.56
C PHE A 206 -17.59 21.67 -16.06
N GLU A 207 -18.71 22.09 -15.46
CA GLU A 207 -19.77 21.22 -14.96
C GLU A 207 -21.09 21.65 -15.59
N SER A 208 -21.74 20.87 -16.45
CA SER A 208 -21.38 19.55 -17.01
C SER A 208 -21.79 19.50 -18.49
N LEU A 209 -21.38 18.49 -19.28
CA LEU A 209 -21.76 18.41 -20.70
C LEU A 209 -23.00 17.56 -20.96
N TYR A 210 -23.10 16.37 -20.38
CA TYR A 210 -24.16 15.41 -20.71
C TYR A 210 -24.96 14.98 -19.48
N ALA A 211 -24.28 14.68 -18.38
CA ALA A 211 -24.87 14.26 -17.12
C ALA A 211 -24.47 15.29 -16.05
N GLY A 212 -25.45 16.03 -15.53
CA GLY A 212 -25.23 17.08 -14.54
C GLY A 212 -25.96 16.80 -13.23
N TRP A 213 -25.67 17.64 -12.24
CA TRP A 213 -26.35 17.66 -10.96
C TRP A 213 -27.22 18.92 -10.84
N ASP A 214 -28.48 18.74 -10.43
CA ASP A 214 -29.35 19.84 -10.04
C ASP A 214 -29.24 20.03 -8.52
N ALA A 215 -28.47 21.03 -8.09
CA ALA A 215 -28.21 21.27 -6.68
C ALA A 215 -29.48 21.68 -5.90
N ALA A 216 -30.40 22.40 -6.52
CA ALA A 216 -31.64 22.84 -5.89
C ALA A 216 -32.62 21.66 -5.69
N ALA A 217 -32.77 20.81 -6.71
CA ALA A 217 -33.64 19.63 -6.64
C ALA A 217 -32.94 18.39 -6.06
N LYS A 218 -31.64 18.46 -5.76
CA LYS A 218 -30.77 17.37 -5.30
C LYS A 218 -30.94 16.09 -6.12
N ARG A 219 -30.85 16.20 -7.44
CA ARG A 219 -31.03 15.06 -8.36
C ARG A 219 -30.10 15.12 -9.56
N TYR A 220 -29.72 13.95 -10.05
CA TYR A 220 -29.04 13.79 -11.34
C TYR A 220 -30.00 14.15 -12.47
N ARG A 221 -29.49 14.86 -13.49
CA ARG A 221 -30.27 15.23 -14.68
C ARG A 221 -29.41 15.21 -15.95
N PRO A 222 -29.99 14.92 -17.12
CA PRO A 222 -29.36 15.26 -18.38
C PRO A 222 -29.17 16.78 -18.46
N VAL A 223 -28.03 17.22 -19.00
CA VAL A 223 -27.81 18.64 -19.29
C VAL A 223 -28.75 19.06 -20.44
N PRO A 224 -29.47 20.20 -20.37
CA PRO A 224 -30.29 20.68 -21.47
C PRO A 224 -29.48 20.95 -22.76
N GLU A 225 -30.09 20.77 -23.93
CA GLU A 225 -29.41 21.04 -25.22
C GLU A 225 -29.00 22.51 -25.36
N ALA A 226 -29.83 23.45 -24.91
CA ALA A 226 -29.49 24.87 -24.94
C ALA A 226 -28.22 25.18 -24.12
N ASP A 227 -28.12 24.62 -22.91
CA ASP A 227 -26.97 24.78 -22.03
C ASP A 227 -25.70 24.18 -22.66
N ARG A 228 -25.83 23.01 -23.30
CA ARG A 228 -24.73 22.40 -24.08
C ARG A 228 -24.24 23.30 -25.20
N GLN A 229 -25.15 23.81 -26.02
CA GLN A 229 -24.77 24.65 -27.17
C GLN A 229 -24.10 25.95 -26.72
N TRP A 230 -24.63 26.57 -25.66
CA TRP A 230 -23.99 27.73 -25.04
C TRP A 230 -22.57 27.40 -24.55
N LEU A 231 -22.42 26.32 -23.79
CA LEU A 231 -21.13 25.89 -23.24
C LEU A 231 -20.12 25.57 -24.35
N LEU A 232 -20.53 24.82 -25.39
CA LEU A 232 -19.66 24.52 -26.54
C LEU A 232 -19.18 25.79 -27.25
N GLY A 233 -20.03 26.82 -27.34
CA GLY A 233 -19.65 28.13 -27.84
C GLY A 233 -18.55 28.81 -27.01
N GLN A 234 -18.59 28.68 -25.67
CA GLN A 234 -17.54 29.19 -24.78
C GLN A 234 -16.25 28.37 -24.85
N LEU A 235 -16.35 27.07 -25.10
CA LEU A 235 -15.21 26.15 -25.13
C LEU A 235 -14.42 26.21 -26.45
N GLN A 236 -15.07 26.56 -27.57
CA GLN A 236 -14.44 26.60 -28.90
C GLN A 236 -13.21 27.54 -28.96
N PRO A 237 -13.25 28.79 -28.46
CA PRO A 237 -12.07 29.65 -28.43
C PRO A 237 -10.92 29.09 -27.59
N LEU A 238 -11.23 28.42 -26.47
CA LEU A 238 -10.22 27.82 -25.58
C LEU A 238 -9.54 26.63 -26.25
N ARG A 239 -10.33 25.80 -26.95
CA ARG A 239 -9.82 24.69 -27.77
C ARG A 239 -8.91 25.18 -28.88
N ALA A 240 -9.26 26.27 -29.55
CA ALA A 240 -8.42 26.88 -30.60
C ALA A 240 -7.07 27.40 -30.05
N LYS A 241 -7.02 27.79 -28.77
CA LYS A 241 -5.79 28.17 -28.05
C LYS A 241 -5.00 26.97 -27.49
N GLY A 242 -5.50 25.74 -27.66
CA GLY A 242 -4.87 24.53 -27.13
C GLY A 242 -4.97 24.38 -25.61
N ILE A 243 -5.89 25.10 -24.96
CA ILE A 243 -6.10 24.99 -23.51
C ILE A 243 -6.76 23.63 -23.21
N PRO A 244 -6.22 22.82 -22.29
CA PRO A 244 -6.82 21.55 -21.89
C PRO A 244 -8.18 21.77 -21.24
N LEU A 245 -9.18 20.99 -21.68
CA LEU A 245 -10.56 21.11 -21.23
C LEU A 245 -10.97 19.86 -20.45
N VAL A 246 -11.38 20.06 -19.19
CA VAL A 246 -11.81 18.98 -18.29
C VAL A 246 -13.33 18.99 -18.17
N ALA A 247 -13.98 17.88 -18.50
CA ALA A 247 -15.42 17.71 -18.37
C ALA A 247 -15.73 16.97 -17.07
N ILE A 248 -16.40 17.64 -16.14
CA ILE A 248 -16.85 17.03 -14.87
C ILE A 248 -18.35 16.76 -15.01
N ASP A 249 -18.70 15.47 -15.09
CA ASP A 249 -20.07 15.01 -15.27
C ASP A 249 -20.49 14.11 -14.09
N TYR A 250 -21.78 14.15 -13.75
CA TYR A 250 -22.31 13.52 -12.54
C TYR A 250 -23.25 12.36 -12.85
N LEU A 251 -22.88 11.17 -12.37
CA LEU A 251 -23.72 9.98 -12.41
C LEU A 251 -23.69 9.28 -11.06
N PRO A 252 -24.80 8.63 -10.65
CA PRO A 252 -24.84 7.91 -9.39
C PRO A 252 -23.97 6.64 -9.45
N PRO A 253 -23.47 6.13 -8.30
CA PRO A 253 -22.50 5.05 -8.24
C PRO A 253 -22.90 3.75 -8.96
N GLU A 254 -24.18 3.41 -8.95
CA GLU A 254 -24.74 2.20 -9.56
C GLU A 254 -24.74 2.24 -11.10
N ARG A 255 -24.56 3.43 -11.71
CA ARG A 255 -24.50 3.63 -13.17
C ARG A 255 -23.07 3.65 -13.71
N ARG A 256 -22.17 2.86 -13.11
CA ARG A 256 -20.74 2.86 -13.45
C ARG A 256 -20.43 2.46 -14.90
N GLU A 257 -21.19 1.53 -15.49
CA GLU A 257 -21.03 1.19 -16.92
C GLU A 257 -21.39 2.36 -17.85
N GLU A 258 -22.40 3.15 -17.47
CA GLU A 258 -22.79 4.35 -18.21
C GLU A 258 -21.73 5.45 -18.06
N ALA A 259 -21.11 5.56 -16.88
CA ALA A 259 -19.97 6.44 -16.65
C ALA A 259 -18.78 6.08 -17.55
N ARG A 260 -18.47 4.78 -17.77
CA ARG A 260 -17.42 4.36 -18.73
C ARG A 260 -17.74 4.78 -20.16
N LYS A 261 -18.99 4.60 -20.60
CA LYS A 261 -19.44 5.01 -21.95
C LYS A 261 -19.36 6.53 -22.11
N LEU A 262 -19.77 7.28 -21.09
CA LEU A 262 -19.69 8.74 -21.07
C LEU A 262 -18.25 9.24 -21.08
N ALA A 263 -17.37 8.66 -20.25
CA ALA A 263 -15.94 8.96 -20.26
C ALA A 263 -15.33 8.73 -21.66
N LYS A 264 -15.67 7.61 -22.31
CA LYS A 264 -15.24 7.35 -23.70
C LYS A 264 -15.73 8.44 -24.64
N ARG A 265 -17.01 8.78 -24.61
CA ARG A 265 -17.59 9.81 -25.46
C ARG A 265 -16.88 11.16 -25.29
N LEU A 266 -16.68 11.59 -24.05
CA LEU A 266 -16.01 12.86 -23.74
C LEU A 266 -14.56 12.88 -24.26
N ARG A 267 -13.83 11.76 -24.15
CA ARG A 267 -12.50 11.63 -24.77
C ARG A 267 -12.52 11.79 -26.27
N ASP A 268 -13.45 11.08 -26.94
CA ASP A 268 -13.57 11.11 -28.40
C ASP A 268 -13.91 12.53 -28.89
N GLU A 269 -14.60 13.32 -28.06
CA GLU A 269 -14.92 14.75 -28.29
C GLU A 269 -13.77 15.72 -27.92
N GLY A 270 -12.63 15.20 -27.47
CA GLY A 270 -11.41 15.95 -27.15
C GLY A 270 -11.33 16.51 -25.73
N PHE A 271 -12.15 16.01 -24.80
CA PHE A 271 -12.13 16.41 -23.40
C PHE A 271 -11.37 15.41 -22.52
N ILE A 272 -10.92 15.89 -21.36
CA ILE A 272 -10.44 15.04 -20.26
C ILE A 272 -11.63 14.82 -19.31
N PRO A 273 -12.26 13.65 -19.31
CA PRO A 273 -13.41 13.37 -18.46
C PRO A 273 -13.00 13.16 -16.99
N PHE A 274 -13.92 13.52 -16.09
CA PHE A 274 -14.02 12.92 -14.77
C PHE A 274 -15.51 12.75 -14.43
N ILE A 275 -15.96 11.48 -14.38
CA ILE A 275 -17.35 11.15 -14.04
C ILE A 275 -17.37 10.68 -12.59
N SER A 276 -18.14 11.37 -11.73
CA SER A 276 -18.21 11.07 -10.29
C SER A 276 -19.59 11.43 -9.70
N THR A 277 -19.68 11.45 -8.38
CA THR A 277 -20.81 11.96 -7.60
C THR A 277 -20.65 13.45 -7.30
N PRO A 278 -21.75 14.20 -7.09
CA PRO A 278 -21.68 15.65 -6.81
C PRO A 278 -20.93 15.98 -5.53
N ASP A 279 -20.92 15.06 -4.56
CA ASP A 279 -20.19 15.23 -3.29
C ASP A 279 -18.66 15.05 -3.46
N LEU A 280 -18.20 14.57 -4.62
CA LEU A 280 -16.79 14.27 -4.91
C LEU A 280 -16.12 13.41 -3.82
N ASN A 281 -16.87 12.44 -3.29
CA ASN A 281 -16.48 11.53 -2.21
C ASN A 281 -16.41 10.06 -2.66
N SER A 282 -16.23 9.84 -3.97
CA SER A 282 -16.14 8.52 -4.58
C SER A 282 -15.03 8.49 -5.63
N MET A 283 -14.53 7.29 -5.95
CA MET A 283 -13.50 7.12 -6.96
C MET A 283 -14.13 7.04 -8.36
N GLY A 284 -14.14 8.20 -9.02
CA GLY A 284 -14.70 8.40 -10.35
C GLY A 284 -13.90 7.75 -11.49
N ILE A 285 -14.32 8.05 -12.73
CA ILE A 285 -13.72 7.52 -13.96
C ILE A 285 -13.17 8.67 -14.80
N SER A 286 -11.91 8.57 -15.22
CA SER A 286 -11.27 9.48 -16.17
C SER A 286 -10.80 8.70 -17.42
N ASN A 287 -9.72 9.11 -18.05
CA ASN A 287 -9.04 8.35 -19.12
C ASN A 287 -8.39 7.06 -18.60
N ILE A 288 -8.33 6.93 -17.28
CA ILE A 288 -8.03 5.73 -16.55
C ILE A 288 -9.19 5.40 -15.60
N GLU A 289 -9.31 4.14 -15.23
CA GLU A 289 -10.20 3.67 -14.17
C GLU A 289 -9.38 2.90 -13.13
N VAL A 290 -9.30 3.43 -11.91
CA VAL A 290 -8.71 2.73 -10.77
C VAL A 290 -9.44 1.42 -10.56
N GLN A 291 -8.67 0.34 -10.43
CA GLN A 291 -9.18 -0.99 -10.10
C GLN A 291 -9.05 -1.20 -8.59
N PRO A 292 -10.16 -1.42 -7.86
CA PRO A 292 -10.12 -1.54 -6.41
C PRO A 292 -9.21 -2.66 -5.92
N ARG A 293 -8.29 -2.32 -5.01
CA ARG A 293 -7.47 -3.27 -4.25
C ARG A 293 -7.76 -3.29 -2.77
N ARG A 294 -8.65 -2.42 -2.28
CA ARG A 294 -9.00 -2.35 -0.86
C ARG A 294 -10.15 -3.29 -0.55
N VAL A 295 -10.03 -4.01 0.57
CA VAL A 295 -11.13 -4.74 1.20
C VAL A 295 -11.27 -4.19 2.60
N ALA A 296 -12.47 -3.74 2.95
CA ALA A 296 -12.75 -3.31 4.32
C ALA A 296 -13.08 -4.54 5.15
N LEU A 297 -12.30 -4.81 6.20
CA LEU A 297 -12.59 -5.84 7.17
C LEU A 297 -13.17 -5.20 8.43
N VAL A 298 -14.46 -5.39 8.63
CA VAL A 298 -15.20 -4.86 9.78
C VAL A 298 -15.15 -5.85 10.93
N TYR A 299 -14.71 -5.38 12.08
CA TYR A 299 -14.57 -6.18 13.29
C TYR A 299 -15.24 -5.51 14.50
N ASP A 300 -15.56 -6.30 15.52
CA ASP A 300 -16.14 -5.80 16.77
C ASP A 300 -15.04 -5.57 17.82
N PRO A 301 -14.80 -4.34 18.29
CA PRO A 301 -13.85 -4.08 19.37
C PRO A 301 -14.18 -4.79 20.70
N ARG A 302 -15.42 -5.29 20.89
CA ARG A 302 -15.82 -6.10 22.06
C ARG A 302 -15.22 -7.51 22.02
N GLU A 303 -14.85 -8.00 20.85
CA GLU A 303 -14.27 -9.33 20.64
C GLU A 303 -12.76 -9.37 20.87
N GLY A 304 -12.15 -8.24 21.20
CA GLY A 304 -10.72 -8.11 21.44
C GLY A 304 -10.06 -7.10 20.51
N ASP A 305 -8.75 -7.00 20.61
CA ASP A 305 -7.97 -6.14 19.73
C ASP A 305 -7.86 -6.72 18.34
N LEU A 306 -7.48 -5.85 17.39
CA LEU A 306 -7.23 -6.25 16.01
C LEU A 306 -6.23 -7.42 15.88
N ALA A 307 -5.18 -7.45 16.70
CA ALA A 307 -4.15 -8.50 16.63
C ALA A 307 -4.68 -9.91 16.90
N ASP A 308 -5.75 -10.01 17.70
CA ASP A 308 -6.36 -11.29 18.10
C ASP A 308 -7.65 -11.58 17.32
N ASN A 309 -8.11 -10.63 16.51
CA ASN A 309 -9.36 -10.78 15.76
C ASN A 309 -9.22 -11.82 14.64
N ALA A 310 -10.13 -12.78 14.59
CA ALA A 310 -10.14 -13.88 13.61
C ALA A 310 -10.14 -13.40 12.15
N GLY A 311 -10.77 -12.27 11.83
CA GLY A 311 -10.71 -11.69 10.49
C GLY A 311 -9.29 -11.24 10.13
N HIS A 312 -8.56 -10.63 11.07
CA HIS A 312 -7.16 -10.26 10.89
C HIS A 312 -6.26 -11.48 10.76
N THR A 313 -6.36 -12.42 11.71
CA THR A 313 -5.44 -13.57 11.81
C THR A 313 -5.67 -14.60 10.72
N TYR A 314 -6.92 -14.88 10.33
CA TYR A 314 -7.23 -15.94 9.34
C TYR A 314 -7.44 -15.43 7.92
N LEU A 315 -7.91 -14.20 7.70
CA LEU A 315 -8.12 -13.68 6.33
C LEU A 315 -7.02 -12.76 5.83
N GLY A 316 -6.34 -12.03 6.72
CA GLY A 316 -5.38 -11.00 6.33
C GLY A 316 -4.34 -11.53 5.34
N GLY A 317 -3.66 -12.63 5.68
CA GLY A 317 -2.66 -13.26 4.82
C GLY A 317 -3.20 -13.81 3.50
N LEU A 318 -4.47 -14.26 3.48
CA LEU A 318 -5.12 -14.79 2.27
C LEU A 318 -5.49 -13.65 1.30
N LEU A 319 -6.01 -12.53 1.83
CA LEU A 319 -6.33 -11.33 1.06
C LEU A 319 -5.07 -10.68 0.49
N GLU A 320 -3.99 -10.62 1.26
CA GLU A 320 -2.67 -10.19 0.80
C GLU A 320 -2.20 -11.03 -0.40
N TYR A 321 -2.32 -12.36 -0.33
CA TYR A 321 -1.97 -13.25 -1.45
C TYR A 321 -2.84 -13.03 -2.70
N LEU A 322 -4.13 -12.75 -2.51
CA LEU A 322 -5.04 -12.36 -3.59
C LEU A 322 -4.71 -10.99 -4.18
N GLY A 323 -3.74 -10.28 -3.60
CA GLY A 323 -3.27 -8.98 -4.04
C GLY A 323 -4.13 -7.85 -3.51
N TYR A 324 -4.84 -8.00 -2.38
CA TYR A 324 -5.65 -6.95 -1.79
C TYR A 324 -4.98 -6.36 -0.54
N ARG A 325 -5.16 -5.06 -0.34
CA ARG A 325 -4.90 -4.38 0.92
C ARG A 325 -6.14 -4.51 1.80
N VAL A 326 -5.93 -4.76 3.08
CA VAL A 326 -7.01 -4.85 4.07
C VAL A 326 -7.02 -3.58 4.92
N ASP A 327 -8.15 -2.88 4.89
CA ASP A 327 -8.42 -1.75 5.78
C ASP A 327 -9.34 -2.26 6.90
N TYR A 328 -8.88 -2.21 8.15
CA TYR A 328 -9.61 -2.73 9.30
C TYR A 328 -10.46 -1.63 9.93
N LEU A 329 -11.78 -1.85 9.97
CA LEU A 329 -12.74 -0.86 10.45
C LEU A 329 -13.43 -1.36 11.72
N PRO A 330 -13.34 -0.67 12.86
CA PRO A 330 -14.11 -1.03 14.03
C PRO A 330 -15.60 -0.73 13.80
N ALA A 331 -16.48 -1.66 14.16
CA ALA A 331 -17.93 -1.50 14.04
C ALA A 331 -18.50 -0.53 15.11
N ASN A 332 -18.14 0.75 15.03
CA ASN A 332 -18.56 1.80 15.95
C ASN A 332 -18.89 3.11 15.20
N SER A 333 -19.04 4.22 15.93
CA SER A 333 -19.39 5.52 15.36
C SER A 333 -18.28 6.17 14.51
N ALA A 334 -17.09 5.59 14.43
CA ALA A 334 -15.99 6.06 13.59
C ALA A 334 -15.95 5.40 12.19
N MET A 335 -17.04 4.71 11.81
CA MET A 335 -17.15 4.11 10.48
C MET A 335 -17.16 5.20 9.38
N PRO A 336 -16.43 5.03 8.27
CA PRO A 336 -16.31 6.08 7.26
C PRO A 336 -17.63 6.44 6.56
N GLU A 337 -17.82 7.74 6.30
CA GLU A 337 -19.00 8.28 5.60
C GLU A 337 -18.80 8.45 4.09
N TYR A 338 -17.56 8.48 3.60
CA TYR A 338 -17.28 8.53 2.17
C TYR A 338 -17.77 7.27 1.43
N ARG A 339 -17.90 7.37 0.10
CA ARG A 339 -18.41 6.27 -0.73
C ARG A 339 -17.30 5.27 -1.05
N PHE A 340 -17.67 4.01 -1.07
CA PHE A 340 -16.78 2.88 -1.33
C PHE A 340 -16.73 2.52 -2.82
N SER A 341 -17.73 2.92 -3.60
CA SER A 341 -17.80 2.67 -5.04
C SER A 341 -16.54 3.15 -5.77
N GLY A 342 -15.93 2.24 -6.53
CA GLY A 342 -14.68 2.47 -7.27
C GLY A 342 -13.40 2.48 -6.42
N LEU A 343 -13.51 2.45 -5.08
CA LEU A 343 -12.37 2.48 -4.16
C LEU A 343 -12.16 1.11 -3.47
N TYR A 344 -13.24 0.48 -3.01
CA TYR A 344 -13.21 -0.83 -2.35
C TYR A 344 -13.76 -1.93 -3.25
N ALA A 345 -13.07 -3.07 -3.26
CA ALA A 345 -13.52 -4.29 -3.94
C ALA A 345 -14.67 -4.97 -3.19
N GLY A 346 -14.78 -4.71 -1.88
CA GLY A 346 -15.90 -5.15 -1.06
C GLY A 346 -15.64 -5.00 0.43
N VAL A 347 -16.62 -5.42 1.21
CA VAL A 347 -16.62 -5.42 2.68
C VAL A 347 -16.73 -6.85 3.17
N ILE A 348 -15.92 -7.22 4.17
CA ILE A 348 -16.03 -8.47 4.92
C ILE A 348 -16.32 -8.11 6.36
N THR A 349 -17.32 -8.73 6.96
CA THR A 349 -17.58 -8.64 8.39
C THR A 349 -17.19 -9.97 9.04
N TRP A 350 -16.43 -9.92 10.13
CA TRP A 350 -16.16 -11.09 10.97
C TRP A 350 -16.46 -10.71 12.41
N MET A 351 -17.70 -10.92 12.82
CA MET A 351 -18.23 -10.55 14.14
C MET A 351 -19.13 -11.67 14.63
N THR A 352 -18.87 -12.14 15.85
CA THR A 352 -19.54 -13.29 16.47
C THR A 352 -20.38 -12.92 17.70
N SER A 353 -20.21 -11.71 18.25
CA SER A 353 -20.95 -11.17 19.40
C SER A 353 -22.34 -10.62 19.03
N GLY A 354 -22.78 -10.81 17.78
CA GLY A 354 -24.02 -10.25 17.26
C GLY A 354 -23.91 -8.77 16.89
N SER A 355 -25.04 -8.05 16.88
CA SER A 355 -25.09 -6.64 16.49
C SER A 355 -24.17 -5.77 17.35
N PRO A 356 -23.40 -4.82 16.76
CA PRO A 356 -22.54 -3.91 17.51
C PRO A 356 -23.34 -2.96 18.41
N GLN A 357 -22.66 -2.27 19.34
CA GLN A 357 -23.30 -1.30 20.24
C GLN A 357 -24.07 -0.22 19.48
N ASP A 358 -23.48 0.31 18.40
CA ASP A 358 -24.16 1.22 17.47
C ASP A 358 -24.67 0.47 16.23
N ALA A 359 -25.65 -0.42 16.45
CA ALA A 359 -26.28 -1.19 15.38
C ALA A 359 -26.91 -0.30 14.30
N ALA A 360 -27.36 0.92 14.65
CA ALA A 360 -27.95 1.84 13.69
C ALA A 360 -26.90 2.39 12.72
N ALA A 361 -25.74 2.83 13.19
CA ALA A 361 -24.63 3.23 12.33
C ALA A 361 -24.15 2.07 11.45
N PHE A 362 -23.99 0.88 12.03
CA PHE A 362 -23.59 -0.32 11.29
C PHE A 362 -24.59 -0.69 10.18
N ASN A 363 -25.88 -0.72 10.47
CA ASN A 363 -26.92 -1.04 9.47
C ASN A 363 -27.00 0.02 8.36
N ARG A 364 -26.81 1.30 8.69
CA ARG A 364 -26.70 2.38 7.68
C ARG A 364 -25.47 2.17 6.80
N PHE A 365 -24.32 1.84 7.39
CA PHE A 365 -23.10 1.54 6.65
C PHE A 365 -23.31 0.37 5.67
N ILE A 366 -23.85 -0.77 6.14
CA ILE A 366 -24.13 -1.92 5.26
C ILE A 366 -25.14 -1.54 4.16
N SER A 367 -26.21 -0.83 4.50
CA SER A 367 -27.21 -0.39 3.51
C SER A 367 -26.60 0.51 2.43
N ALA A 368 -25.70 1.43 2.81
CA ALA A 368 -25.00 2.29 1.86
C ALA A 368 -24.12 1.47 0.90
N ARG A 369 -23.45 0.41 1.38
CA ARG A 369 -22.67 -0.49 0.49
C ARG A 369 -23.57 -1.25 -0.49
N LEU A 370 -24.75 -1.68 -0.04
CA LEU A 370 -25.75 -2.30 -0.91
C LEU A 370 -26.29 -1.32 -1.96
N ASP A 371 -26.53 -0.06 -1.60
CA ASP A 371 -26.95 1.01 -2.53
C ASP A 371 -25.87 1.29 -3.59
N GLU A 372 -24.60 1.25 -3.18
CA GLU A 372 -23.45 1.46 -4.06
C GLU A 372 -23.07 0.23 -4.91
N HIS A 373 -23.76 -0.89 -4.75
CA HIS A 373 -23.42 -2.20 -5.34
C HIS A 373 -22.01 -2.72 -4.96
N VAL A 374 -21.49 -2.30 -3.81
CA VAL A 374 -20.24 -2.82 -3.23
C VAL A 374 -20.55 -4.16 -2.55
N PRO A 375 -19.88 -5.27 -2.93
CA PRO A 375 -20.12 -6.58 -2.33
C PRO A 375 -19.89 -6.60 -0.82
N VAL A 376 -20.76 -7.29 -0.08
CA VAL A 376 -20.68 -7.48 1.38
C VAL A 376 -20.66 -8.97 1.71
N VAL A 377 -19.70 -9.38 2.54
CA VAL A 377 -19.52 -10.76 2.99
C VAL A 377 -19.65 -10.86 4.51
N PHE A 378 -20.42 -11.84 4.99
CA PHE A 378 -20.55 -12.15 6.42
C PHE A 378 -19.86 -13.47 6.76
N PHE A 379 -18.81 -13.41 7.56
CA PHE A 379 -18.05 -14.58 8.01
C PHE A 379 -18.29 -14.86 9.49
N SER A 380 -18.47 -16.15 9.79
CA SER A 380 -18.68 -16.73 11.12
C SER A 380 -20.00 -16.32 11.80
N GLY A 381 -20.34 -15.04 11.84
CA GLY A 381 -21.60 -14.53 12.38
C GLY A 381 -22.34 -13.60 11.42
N LEU A 382 -23.61 -13.34 11.76
CA LEU A 382 -24.50 -12.43 11.06
C LEU A 382 -24.97 -11.34 12.05
N PRO A 383 -24.22 -10.22 12.19
CA PRO A 383 -24.50 -9.15 13.16
C PRO A 383 -25.63 -8.21 12.69
N ILE A 384 -26.68 -8.77 12.06
CA ILE A 384 -27.85 -8.04 11.57
C ILE A 384 -29.11 -8.67 12.14
N GLU A 385 -29.88 -7.86 12.87
CA GLU A 385 -31.21 -8.20 13.39
C GLU A 385 -32.34 -7.47 12.64
N ASP A 386 -32.01 -6.44 11.86
CA ASP A 386 -32.97 -5.66 11.08
C ASP A 386 -33.62 -6.53 10.00
N ARG A 387 -34.91 -6.83 10.17
CA ARG A 387 -35.68 -7.69 9.26
C ARG A 387 -35.84 -7.08 7.87
N VAL A 388 -35.87 -5.75 7.74
CA VAL A 388 -35.97 -5.07 6.44
C VAL A 388 -34.67 -5.25 5.67
N LEU A 389 -33.53 -5.09 6.35
CA LEU A 389 -32.21 -5.30 5.75
C LEU A 389 -31.98 -6.78 5.38
N LEU A 390 -32.35 -7.73 6.23
CA LEU A 390 -32.30 -9.16 5.91
C LEU A 390 -33.17 -9.50 4.68
N LYS A 391 -34.41 -9.00 4.65
CA LYS A 391 -35.31 -9.21 3.51
C LYS A 391 -34.77 -8.57 2.23
N ARG A 392 -34.12 -7.41 2.32
CA ARG A 392 -33.43 -6.75 1.18
C ARG A 392 -32.32 -7.63 0.62
N MET A 393 -31.62 -8.38 1.46
CA MET A 393 -30.62 -9.39 1.06
C MET A 393 -31.23 -10.73 0.63
N GLY A 394 -32.56 -10.87 0.62
CA GLY A 394 -33.24 -12.11 0.27
C GLY A 394 -33.13 -13.19 1.35
N LEU A 395 -32.98 -12.80 2.62
CA LEU A 395 -32.79 -13.69 3.75
C LEU A 395 -33.93 -13.54 4.77
N THR A 396 -34.23 -14.63 5.46
CA THR A 396 -34.98 -14.64 6.72
C THR A 396 -34.15 -15.30 7.80
N ARG A 397 -34.33 -14.81 9.03
CA ARG A 397 -33.69 -15.38 10.23
C ARG A 397 -34.78 -15.88 11.17
N GLU A 398 -34.67 -17.14 11.56
CA GLU A 398 -35.60 -17.83 12.43
C GLU A 398 -34.95 -18.18 13.78
N ALA A 399 -35.71 -18.82 14.67
CA ALA A 399 -35.16 -19.34 15.91
C ALA A 399 -34.16 -20.49 15.61
N PRO A 400 -33.01 -20.57 16.33
CA PRO A 400 -32.08 -21.69 16.15
C PRO A 400 -32.76 -23.05 16.37
N PRO A 401 -32.44 -24.09 15.59
CA PRO A 401 -33.08 -25.41 15.71
C PRO A 401 -32.69 -26.17 17.00
N GLY A 402 -31.85 -25.62 17.87
CA GLY A 402 -31.38 -26.30 19.08
C GLY A 402 -30.50 -27.51 18.75
N THR A 403 -30.71 -28.65 19.41
CA THR A 403 -29.91 -29.89 19.26
C THR A 403 -30.51 -30.89 18.26
N GLN A 404 -31.33 -30.42 17.33
CA GLN A 404 -31.96 -31.28 16.32
C GLN A 404 -30.96 -31.90 15.34
N THR A 405 -31.26 -33.12 14.87
CA THR A 405 -30.49 -33.75 13.78
C THR A 405 -30.71 -33.01 12.46
N LEU A 406 -29.62 -32.71 11.77
CA LEU A 406 -29.63 -32.07 10.45
C LEU A 406 -29.10 -33.02 9.38
N THR A 407 -29.63 -32.88 8.17
CA THR A 407 -29.16 -33.59 6.96
C THR A 407 -28.73 -32.59 5.91
N VAL A 408 -27.56 -32.79 5.29
CA VAL A 408 -27.13 -32.00 4.12
C VAL A 408 -28.03 -32.34 2.93
N THR A 409 -28.76 -31.36 2.43
CA THR A 409 -29.61 -31.50 1.25
C THR A 409 -28.96 -30.95 -0.02
N HIS A 410 -28.03 -30.01 0.12
CA HIS A 410 -27.23 -29.48 -0.98
C HIS A 410 -25.85 -29.04 -0.50
N GLN A 411 -24.83 -29.26 -1.32
CA GLN A 411 -23.46 -28.82 -1.08
C GLN A 411 -22.77 -28.52 -2.41
N ASP A 412 -22.23 -27.31 -2.56
CA ASP A 412 -21.31 -26.95 -3.63
C ASP A 412 -19.87 -27.25 -3.19
N LYS A 413 -19.32 -28.36 -3.70
CA LYS A 413 -17.95 -28.80 -3.38
C LYS A 413 -16.87 -27.88 -3.93
N ALA A 414 -17.17 -26.97 -4.85
CA ALA A 414 -16.19 -25.97 -5.30
C ALA A 414 -15.96 -24.87 -4.25
N LEU A 415 -16.87 -24.74 -3.28
CA LEU A 415 -16.84 -23.67 -2.27
C LEU A 415 -16.69 -24.21 -0.86
N ILE A 416 -17.25 -25.38 -0.53
CA ILE A 416 -17.30 -25.87 0.84
C ILE A 416 -17.20 -27.41 0.93
N GLY A 417 -16.46 -27.88 1.94
CA GLY A 417 -16.37 -29.29 2.33
C GLY A 417 -15.42 -30.14 1.50
N ALA A 418 -14.62 -29.53 0.61
CA ALA A 418 -13.61 -30.20 -0.21
C ALA A 418 -12.24 -29.51 -0.16
N PHE A 419 -12.01 -28.63 0.83
CA PHE A 419 -10.76 -27.91 1.02
C PHE A 419 -9.86 -28.59 2.08
N GLU A 420 -9.88 -28.17 3.35
CA GLU A 420 -9.07 -28.80 4.42
C GLU A 420 -9.87 -29.73 5.32
N ALA A 421 -11.19 -29.50 5.46
CA ALA A 421 -12.10 -30.31 6.25
C ALA A 421 -13.45 -30.55 5.53
N PRO A 422 -14.10 -31.71 5.74
CA PRO A 422 -15.42 -31.99 5.19
C PRO A 422 -16.53 -31.26 5.97
N VAL A 423 -17.69 -31.05 5.33
CA VAL A 423 -18.89 -30.61 6.03
C VAL A 423 -19.41 -31.71 6.96
N GLN A 424 -19.69 -31.36 8.21
CA GLN A 424 -20.38 -32.22 9.18
C GLN A 424 -21.68 -31.53 9.63
N PRO A 425 -22.86 -32.19 9.51
CA PRO A 425 -24.12 -31.60 9.97
C PRO A 425 -24.10 -31.32 11.48
N ARG A 426 -24.17 -30.04 11.85
CA ARG A 426 -24.17 -29.55 13.23
C ARG A 426 -25.26 -28.50 13.43
N SER A 427 -26.11 -28.72 14.42
CA SER A 427 -27.16 -27.78 14.80
C SER A 427 -26.72 -26.81 15.91
N ARG A 428 -25.74 -27.21 16.72
CA ARG A 428 -25.15 -26.37 17.76
C ARG A 428 -24.48 -25.15 17.11
N ASP A 429 -24.76 -23.97 17.67
CA ASP A 429 -24.26 -22.67 17.23
C ASP A 429 -24.66 -22.27 15.79
N LEU A 430 -25.58 -23.02 15.17
CA LEU A 430 -26.12 -22.69 13.86
C LEU A 430 -27.02 -21.44 13.95
N THR A 431 -26.68 -20.42 13.17
CA THR A 431 -27.60 -19.31 12.90
C THR A 431 -28.65 -19.79 11.88
N ALA A 432 -29.92 -19.86 12.29
CA ALA A 432 -31.03 -20.29 11.44
C ALA A 432 -31.39 -19.24 10.37
N VAL A 433 -30.65 -19.25 9.27
CA VAL A 433 -30.91 -18.41 8.09
C VAL A 433 -31.51 -19.26 6.99
N SER A 434 -32.53 -18.73 6.31
CA SER A 434 -33.14 -19.34 5.12
C SER A 434 -33.20 -18.33 3.98
N VAL A 435 -33.17 -18.82 2.75
CA VAL A 435 -33.24 -18.00 1.53
C VAL A 435 -34.69 -17.77 1.11
N LEU A 436 -35.05 -16.51 0.83
CA LEU A 436 -36.34 -16.12 0.24
C LEU A 436 -36.39 -16.43 -1.27
N PRO A 437 -37.58 -16.55 -1.87
CA PRO A 437 -37.71 -16.68 -3.33
C PRO A 437 -36.97 -15.55 -4.08
N LYS A 438 -36.18 -15.90 -5.10
CA LYS A 438 -35.28 -14.99 -5.84
C LYS A 438 -34.15 -14.38 -4.98
N GLY A 439 -33.89 -14.96 -3.80
CA GLY A 439 -32.75 -14.63 -2.96
C GLY A 439 -31.45 -15.25 -3.45
N PRO A 440 -30.39 -15.20 -2.62
CA PRO A 440 -29.07 -15.71 -2.97
C PRO A 440 -29.05 -17.23 -3.20
N THR A 441 -28.09 -17.71 -3.97
CA THR A 441 -27.90 -19.14 -4.26
C THR A 441 -27.22 -19.84 -3.07
N PRO A 442 -27.81 -20.89 -2.49
CA PRO A 442 -27.16 -21.68 -1.44
C PRO A 442 -25.97 -22.47 -1.95
N ALA A 443 -24.82 -22.36 -1.28
CA ALA A 443 -23.70 -23.27 -1.43
C ALA A 443 -23.76 -24.42 -0.42
N LEU A 444 -24.50 -24.25 0.69
CA LEU A 444 -24.81 -25.31 1.65
C LEU A 444 -26.28 -25.17 2.06
N SER A 445 -27.03 -26.28 1.97
CA SER A 445 -28.39 -26.39 2.49
C SER A 445 -28.50 -27.59 3.42
N LEU A 446 -29.19 -27.38 4.53
CA LEU A 446 -29.46 -28.38 5.56
C LEU A 446 -30.97 -28.46 5.78
N SER A 447 -31.47 -29.62 6.18
CA SER A 447 -32.84 -29.76 6.65
C SER A 447 -32.92 -30.53 7.96
N ASN A 448 -33.94 -30.24 8.76
CA ASN A 448 -34.31 -31.06 9.91
C ASN A 448 -35.45 -32.04 9.55
N ALA A 449 -35.86 -32.87 10.52
CA ALA A 449 -36.95 -33.82 10.34
C ALA A 449 -38.32 -33.15 10.07
N ALA A 450 -38.50 -31.89 10.46
CA ALA A 450 -39.71 -31.11 10.19
C ALA A 450 -39.77 -30.52 8.77
N GLY A 451 -38.69 -30.65 7.99
CA GLY A 451 -38.58 -30.10 6.63
C GLY A 451 -38.17 -28.63 6.57
N GLU A 452 -37.84 -28.02 7.71
CA GLU A 452 -37.28 -26.67 7.77
C GLU A 452 -35.90 -26.67 7.11
N THR A 453 -35.62 -25.66 6.29
CA THR A 453 -34.38 -25.57 5.52
C THR A 453 -33.51 -24.43 6.01
N PHE A 454 -32.24 -24.72 6.25
CA PHE A 454 -31.22 -23.75 6.69
C PHE A 454 -30.13 -23.62 5.62
N ASN A 455 -29.75 -22.38 5.30
CA ASN A 455 -28.76 -22.03 4.29
C ASN A 455 -27.62 -21.21 4.91
N PRO A 456 -26.71 -21.85 5.69
CA PRO A 456 -25.63 -21.14 6.40
C PRO A 456 -24.50 -20.66 5.48
N VAL A 457 -24.50 -21.05 4.20
CA VAL A 457 -23.55 -20.58 3.19
C VAL A 457 -24.29 -20.25 1.91
N VAL A 458 -24.25 -18.97 1.50
CA VAL A 458 -24.92 -18.50 0.28
C VAL A 458 -24.08 -17.47 -0.47
N ILE A 459 -24.33 -17.34 -1.78
CA ILE A 459 -23.76 -16.31 -2.66
C ILE A 459 -24.89 -15.61 -3.40
N GLY A 460 -24.90 -14.28 -3.42
CA GLY A 460 -25.89 -13.49 -4.15
C GLY A 460 -25.30 -12.23 -4.78
N ASP A 461 -26.14 -11.46 -5.46
CA ASP A 461 -25.73 -10.23 -6.16
C ASP A 461 -25.21 -9.14 -5.22
N TRP A 462 -25.51 -9.21 -3.94
CA TRP A 462 -24.99 -8.29 -2.93
C TRP A 462 -23.68 -8.79 -2.27
N GLY A 463 -23.27 -10.03 -2.52
CA GLY A 463 -22.10 -10.63 -1.88
C GLY A 463 -22.35 -12.06 -1.40
N GLY A 464 -22.12 -12.35 -0.13
CA GLY A 464 -22.38 -13.68 0.41
C GLY A 464 -22.32 -13.78 1.92
N LEU A 465 -22.61 -14.96 2.45
CA LEU A 465 -22.38 -15.29 3.86
C LEU A 465 -21.87 -16.72 3.98
N ALA A 466 -21.01 -16.94 4.97
CA ALA A 466 -20.51 -18.25 5.38
C ALA A 466 -20.42 -18.27 6.91
N LEU A 467 -21.40 -18.90 7.56
CA LEU A 467 -21.61 -18.82 9.00
C LEU A 467 -21.07 -20.05 9.74
N ALA A 468 -20.69 -19.84 11.00
CA ALA A 468 -20.40 -20.93 11.92
C ALA A 468 -21.64 -21.84 12.09
N PRO A 469 -21.45 -23.15 12.33
CA PRO A 469 -20.17 -23.86 12.46
C PRO A 469 -19.59 -24.38 11.12
N TYR A 470 -20.04 -23.86 9.97
CA TYR A 470 -19.70 -24.40 8.64
C TYR A 470 -18.55 -23.68 7.92
N LEU A 471 -17.90 -22.75 8.61
CA LEU A 471 -16.75 -22.00 8.10
C LEU A 471 -15.43 -22.73 8.43
N LEU A 472 -15.21 -23.00 9.72
CA LEU A 472 -14.03 -23.64 10.27
C LEU A 472 -14.43 -24.87 11.09
N GLU A 473 -13.64 -25.93 10.97
CA GLU A 473 -13.64 -27.06 11.90
C GLU A 473 -12.65 -26.73 13.01
N VAL A 474 -13.13 -26.59 14.24
CA VAL A 474 -12.33 -26.15 15.39
C VAL A 474 -12.35 -27.21 16.47
N ASN A 475 -11.19 -27.51 17.05
CA ASN A 475 -11.05 -28.26 18.30
C ASN A 475 -10.18 -27.46 19.30
N ASN A 476 -9.83 -28.05 20.44
CA ASN A 476 -9.09 -27.35 21.50
C ASN A 476 -7.67 -26.92 21.09
N GLU A 477 -7.10 -27.49 20.03
CA GLU A 477 -5.69 -27.29 19.65
C GLU A 477 -5.53 -26.74 18.22
N ARG A 478 -6.52 -26.94 17.33
CA ARG A 478 -6.37 -26.75 15.89
C ARG A 478 -7.65 -26.25 15.24
N SER A 479 -7.49 -25.53 14.14
CA SER A 479 -8.58 -25.07 13.28
C SER A 479 -8.29 -25.43 11.83
N ARG A 480 -9.31 -25.78 11.06
CA ARG A 480 -9.21 -26.10 9.64
C ARG A 480 -10.33 -25.48 8.83
N TRP A 481 -10.04 -25.07 7.62
CA TRP A 481 -11.02 -24.51 6.71
C TRP A 481 -11.95 -25.59 6.14
N ILE A 482 -13.24 -25.50 6.47
CA ILE A 482 -14.30 -26.28 5.79
C ILE A 482 -14.61 -25.59 4.45
N LEU A 483 -14.73 -24.27 4.47
CA LEU A 483 -14.87 -23.41 3.30
C LEU A 483 -13.54 -23.35 2.52
N ASP A 484 -13.55 -23.31 1.19
CA ASP A 484 -12.40 -22.80 0.43
C ASP A 484 -12.46 -21.25 0.46
N PRO A 485 -11.61 -20.58 1.27
CA PRO A 485 -11.70 -19.14 1.43
C PRO A 485 -11.35 -18.40 0.13
N PHE A 486 -10.49 -18.94 -0.73
CA PHE A 486 -10.12 -18.28 -1.99
C PHE A 486 -11.27 -18.33 -2.99
N ALA A 487 -11.86 -19.51 -3.19
CA ALA A 487 -12.97 -19.70 -4.12
C ALA A 487 -14.20 -18.89 -3.66
N PHE A 488 -14.53 -18.96 -2.37
CA PHE A 488 -15.65 -18.21 -1.82
C PHE A 488 -15.46 -16.71 -1.92
N LEU A 489 -14.30 -16.17 -1.54
CA LEU A 489 -14.05 -14.72 -1.62
C LEU A 489 -14.03 -14.23 -3.08
N LYS A 490 -13.43 -14.98 -4.02
CA LYS A 490 -13.46 -14.63 -5.46
C LYS A 490 -14.90 -14.54 -5.97
N ALA A 491 -15.75 -15.50 -5.60
CA ALA A 491 -17.14 -15.56 -6.05
C ALA A 491 -18.02 -14.49 -5.36
N SER A 492 -18.00 -14.42 -4.04
CA SER A 492 -18.85 -13.51 -3.25
C SER A 492 -18.47 -12.04 -3.40
N LEU A 493 -17.18 -11.69 -3.40
CA LEU A 493 -16.74 -10.32 -3.64
C LEU A 493 -16.62 -9.99 -5.14
N ARG A 494 -16.90 -10.94 -6.03
CA ARG A 494 -16.79 -10.77 -7.50
C ARG A 494 -15.42 -10.23 -7.91
N LEU A 495 -14.35 -10.78 -7.30
CA LEU A 495 -13.00 -10.26 -7.48
C LEU A 495 -12.55 -10.44 -8.94
N PRO A 496 -12.18 -9.37 -9.64
CA PRO A 496 -11.78 -9.46 -11.04
C PRO A 496 -10.41 -10.12 -11.18
N GLU A 497 -10.12 -10.57 -12.41
CA GLU A 497 -8.77 -10.99 -12.77
C GLU A 497 -7.91 -9.76 -13.03
N GLN A 498 -6.89 -9.60 -12.18
CA GLN A 498 -5.99 -8.46 -12.20
C GLN A 498 -4.57 -8.85 -11.75
N PRO A 499 -3.54 -8.08 -12.13
CA PRO A 499 -2.19 -8.29 -11.61
C PRO A 499 -2.18 -8.17 -10.10
N ARG A 500 -1.45 -9.07 -9.43
CA ARG A 500 -1.37 -9.12 -7.96
C ARG A 500 0.06 -8.79 -7.53
N PRO A 501 0.31 -7.69 -6.81
CA PRO A 501 1.64 -7.44 -6.25
C PRO A 501 2.09 -8.61 -5.38
N ASP A 502 3.33 -9.05 -5.54
CA ASP A 502 3.83 -10.29 -4.95
C ASP A 502 5.12 -10.06 -4.17
N THR A 503 5.09 -10.36 -2.87
CA THR A 503 6.20 -10.17 -1.94
C THR A 503 7.07 -11.42 -1.79
N THR A 504 6.75 -12.52 -2.47
CA THR A 504 7.44 -13.81 -2.28
C THR A 504 8.56 -14.03 -3.27
N THR A 505 8.51 -13.34 -4.41
CA THR A 505 9.37 -13.55 -5.56
C THR A 505 9.88 -12.21 -6.09
N GLU A 506 11.18 -12.08 -6.35
CA GLU A 506 11.78 -10.93 -7.03
C GLU A 506 12.76 -11.45 -8.09
N ASN A 507 12.71 -10.86 -9.29
CA ASN A 507 13.47 -11.32 -10.46
C ASN A 507 13.39 -12.84 -10.64
N GLY A 508 12.18 -13.39 -10.59
CA GLY A 508 11.94 -14.82 -10.78
C GLY A 508 12.46 -15.75 -9.66
N ARG A 509 13.17 -15.28 -8.64
CA ARG A 509 13.65 -16.12 -7.52
C ARG A 509 12.79 -15.92 -6.28
N ARG A 510 12.61 -16.99 -5.49
CA ARG A 510 11.99 -16.88 -4.16
C ARG A 510 12.90 -16.01 -3.28
N ILE A 511 12.30 -15.07 -2.56
CA ILE A 511 13.03 -14.17 -1.65
C ILE A 511 13.40 -14.94 -0.38
N ALA A 512 14.60 -14.69 0.15
CA ALA A 512 15.05 -15.18 1.44
C ALA A 512 15.50 -14.03 2.35
N THR A 513 15.09 -14.08 3.62
CA THR A 513 15.59 -13.19 4.67
C THR A 513 16.07 -14.01 5.86
N VAL A 514 17.11 -13.52 6.54
CA VAL A 514 17.57 -14.06 7.82
C VAL A 514 17.57 -12.91 8.83
N HIS A 515 16.89 -13.06 9.95
CA HIS A 515 17.02 -12.11 11.07
C HIS A 515 17.17 -12.81 12.41
N ILE A 516 17.99 -12.20 13.27
CA ILE A 516 18.39 -12.76 14.57
C ILE A 516 17.98 -11.79 15.68
N ASP A 517 17.12 -12.27 16.57
CA ASP A 517 16.76 -11.56 17.80
C ASP A 517 17.86 -11.69 18.85
N GLY A 518 17.99 -10.64 19.67
CA GLY A 518 19.13 -10.45 20.56
C GLY A 518 19.25 -11.43 21.72
N ASP A 519 18.22 -12.24 21.97
CA ASP A 519 18.05 -13.08 23.15
C ASP A 519 19.11 -14.17 23.28
N GLY A 520 19.60 -14.34 24.50
CA GLY A 520 20.53 -15.41 24.82
C GLY A 520 21.92 -15.19 24.24
N PHE A 521 22.28 -13.95 23.90
CA PHE A 521 23.63 -13.59 23.45
C PHE A 521 24.73 -14.07 24.42
N PRO A 522 24.60 -13.93 25.76
CA PRO A 522 25.59 -14.39 26.72
C PRO A 522 25.48 -15.89 27.07
N SER A 523 24.52 -16.63 26.52
CA SER A 523 24.40 -18.07 26.76
C SER A 523 25.64 -18.82 26.28
N ARG A 524 25.94 -19.99 26.86
CA ARG A 524 27.10 -20.82 26.50
C ARG A 524 26.68 -21.96 25.59
N ALA A 525 27.41 -22.16 24.50
CA ALA A 525 27.14 -23.26 23.57
C ALA A 525 27.72 -24.59 24.06
N GLU A 526 26.98 -25.68 23.90
CA GLU A 526 27.36 -27.05 24.25
C GLU A 526 28.31 -27.65 23.21
N VAL A 527 29.32 -26.90 22.80
CA VAL A 527 30.39 -27.30 21.88
C VAL A 527 31.75 -27.23 22.58
N ARG A 528 32.80 -27.77 21.95
CA ARG A 528 34.16 -27.72 22.50
C ARG A 528 34.58 -26.28 22.80
N GLY A 529 35.03 -26.03 24.03
CA GLY A 529 35.46 -24.70 24.49
C GLY A 529 34.33 -23.80 25.00
N THR A 530 33.07 -24.24 24.93
CA THR A 530 31.90 -23.54 25.47
C THR A 530 31.88 -22.02 25.17
N PRO A 531 31.99 -21.62 23.88
CA PRO A 531 31.95 -20.21 23.52
C PRO A 531 30.58 -19.60 23.86
N TYR A 532 30.53 -18.27 23.94
CA TYR A 532 29.25 -17.55 23.98
C TYR A 532 28.44 -17.83 22.71
N ALA A 533 27.13 -17.85 22.83
CA ALA A 533 26.20 -18.04 21.73
C ALA A 533 26.40 -16.99 20.63
N GLY A 534 26.66 -15.73 21.00
CA GLY A 534 27.06 -14.66 20.07
C GLY A 534 28.28 -15.04 19.21
N ARG A 535 29.32 -15.62 19.82
CA ARG A 535 30.53 -16.07 19.12
C ARG A 535 30.24 -17.27 18.22
N HIS A 536 29.54 -18.28 18.75
CA HIS A 536 29.22 -19.49 18.00
C HIS A 536 28.33 -19.18 16.78
N THR A 537 27.30 -18.34 16.94
CA THR A 537 26.44 -17.89 15.84
C THR A 537 27.23 -17.17 14.74
N LEU A 538 28.21 -16.31 15.10
CA LEU A 538 29.05 -15.65 14.11
C LEU A 538 29.85 -16.65 13.28
N ASP A 539 30.50 -17.61 13.94
CA ASP A 539 31.45 -18.52 13.30
C ASP A 539 30.77 -19.69 12.57
N ASP A 540 29.65 -20.20 13.11
CA ASP A 540 28.98 -21.40 12.61
C ASP A 540 27.78 -21.08 11.69
N TYR A 541 27.13 -19.92 11.87
CA TYR A 541 25.95 -19.54 11.09
C TYR A 541 26.22 -18.36 10.14
N ILE A 542 26.71 -17.22 10.63
CA ILE A 542 26.81 -16.00 9.82
C ILE A 542 27.95 -16.08 8.80
N LYS A 543 29.18 -16.41 9.22
CA LYS A 543 30.35 -16.47 8.31
C LYS A 543 30.17 -17.50 7.18
N PRO A 544 29.80 -18.77 7.43
CA PRO A 544 29.81 -19.81 6.40
C PRO A 544 28.61 -19.76 5.43
N ASN A 545 27.51 -19.10 5.78
CA ASN A 545 26.30 -19.09 4.94
C ASN A 545 26.20 -17.83 4.04
N PRO A 546 25.84 -17.95 2.75
CA PRO A 546 25.81 -16.84 1.81
C PRO A 546 24.49 -16.03 1.89
N PHE A 547 24.04 -15.69 3.10
CA PHE A 547 22.83 -14.90 3.30
C PHE A 547 23.15 -13.54 3.92
N LEU A 548 22.39 -12.54 3.49
CA LEU A 548 22.27 -11.27 4.19
C LEU A 548 21.45 -11.49 5.47
N THR A 549 21.98 -10.99 6.58
CA THR A 549 21.43 -11.25 7.91
C THR A 549 21.23 -9.94 8.64
N SER A 550 20.02 -9.65 9.11
CA SER A 550 19.78 -8.51 9.99
C SER A 550 19.86 -8.98 11.44
N VAL A 551 20.74 -8.39 12.26
CA VAL A 551 21.06 -8.87 13.61
C VAL A 551 20.77 -7.78 14.62
N SER A 552 20.04 -8.14 15.67
CA SER A 552 19.79 -7.26 16.81
C SER A 552 20.53 -7.74 18.06
N ILE A 553 20.64 -6.86 19.06
CA ILE A 553 21.08 -7.21 20.42
C ILE A 553 20.14 -6.59 21.45
N VAL A 554 19.99 -7.27 22.59
CA VAL A 554 19.39 -6.70 23.79
C VAL A 554 20.51 -5.94 24.52
N GLU A 555 20.45 -4.61 24.60
CA GLU A 555 21.52 -3.82 25.26
C GLU A 555 21.72 -4.26 26.73
N GLY A 556 20.64 -4.65 27.42
CA GLY A 556 20.65 -5.14 28.79
C GLY A 556 21.44 -6.43 29.01
N GLU A 557 21.64 -7.27 27.98
CA GLU A 557 22.43 -8.50 28.14
C GLU A 557 23.93 -8.27 28.00
N ILE A 558 24.33 -7.22 27.27
CA ILE A 558 25.73 -7.04 26.83
C ILE A 558 26.40 -5.81 27.41
N SER A 559 25.64 -4.79 27.83
CA SER A 559 26.22 -3.49 28.18
C SER A 559 26.70 -3.41 29.63
N PRO A 560 27.64 -2.51 29.96
CA PRO A 560 28.05 -2.23 31.35
C PRO A 560 26.94 -1.67 32.24
N ARG A 561 25.79 -1.28 31.66
CA ARG A 561 24.60 -0.80 32.37
C ARG A 561 23.46 -1.83 32.40
N GLY A 562 23.73 -3.03 31.88
CA GLY A 562 22.77 -4.12 31.78
C GLY A 562 22.77 -5.03 33.01
N MET A 563 22.16 -6.21 32.84
CA MET A 563 22.02 -7.25 33.86
C MET A 563 23.37 -7.89 34.24
N PHE A 564 24.31 -7.98 33.28
CA PHE A 564 25.61 -8.65 33.47
C PHE A 564 26.80 -7.72 33.18
N PRO A 565 27.00 -6.64 33.95
CA PRO A 565 28.00 -5.61 33.63
C PRO A 565 29.44 -6.14 33.60
N HIS A 566 29.73 -7.23 34.33
CA HIS A 566 31.04 -7.87 34.35
C HIS A 566 31.38 -8.61 33.05
N LEU A 567 30.36 -9.05 32.28
CA LEU A 567 30.54 -9.73 30.99
C LEU A 567 30.74 -8.78 29.82
N ALA A 568 30.40 -7.48 29.99
CA ALA A 568 30.41 -6.51 28.89
C ALA A 568 31.75 -6.42 28.15
N ARG A 569 32.87 -6.53 28.90
CA ARG A 569 34.23 -6.51 28.32
C ARG A 569 34.50 -7.67 27.36
N GLU A 570 33.79 -8.77 27.50
CA GLU A 570 33.88 -9.94 26.62
C GLU A 570 32.81 -9.92 25.52
N LEU A 571 31.60 -9.44 25.82
CA LEU A 571 30.45 -9.47 24.90
C LEU A 571 30.46 -8.34 23.87
N GLU A 572 30.79 -7.11 24.25
CA GLU A 572 30.82 -5.98 23.30
C GLU A 572 31.80 -6.22 22.13
N PRO A 573 33.03 -6.74 22.32
CA PRO A 573 33.90 -7.08 21.19
C PRO A 573 33.29 -8.11 20.22
N ILE A 574 32.53 -9.09 20.72
CA ILE A 574 31.84 -10.07 19.87
C ILE A 574 30.74 -9.37 19.07
N ALA A 575 29.93 -8.52 19.69
CA ALA A 575 28.90 -7.74 19.01
C ALA A 575 29.49 -6.82 17.92
N ARG A 576 30.61 -6.15 18.21
CA ARG A 576 31.36 -5.34 17.22
C ARG A 576 31.82 -6.17 16.03
N GLU A 577 32.35 -7.38 16.25
CA GLU A 577 32.79 -8.25 15.17
C GLU A 577 31.60 -8.74 14.30
N ILE A 578 30.47 -9.05 14.92
CA ILE A 578 29.22 -9.38 14.20
C ILE A 578 28.79 -8.19 13.34
N PHE A 579 28.68 -7.00 13.93
CA PHE A 579 28.23 -5.80 13.20
C PHE A 579 29.24 -5.31 12.16
N ALA A 580 30.53 -5.61 12.30
CA ALA A 580 31.53 -5.32 11.27
C ALA A 580 31.40 -6.24 10.03
N ASN A 581 30.74 -7.40 10.14
CA ASN A 581 30.58 -8.31 9.01
C ASN A 581 29.78 -7.65 7.86
N PRO A 582 30.26 -7.66 6.61
CA PRO A 582 29.59 -6.98 5.50
C PRO A 582 28.20 -7.55 5.16
N LYS A 583 27.91 -8.81 5.51
CA LYS A 583 26.58 -9.42 5.31
C LYS A 583 25.58 -9.03 6.41
N VAL A 584 26.04 -8.41 7.50
CA VAL A 584 25.21 -8.08 8.65
C VAL A 584 24.64 -6.66 8.55
N GLU A 585 23.32 -6.54 8.71
CA GLU A 585 22.63 -5.28 8.96
C GLU A 585 22.29 -5.14 10.44
N VAL A 586 22.45 -3.94 11.01
CA VAL A 586 22.35 -3.70 12.44
C VAL A 586 20.92 -3.32 12.86
N ALA A 587 20.41 -3.98 13.89
CA ALA A 587 19.13 -3.71 14.53
C ALA A 587 19.28 -3.61 16.06
N THR A 588 18.25 -3.10 16.74
CA THR A 588 18.12 -3.14 18.20
C THR A 588 17.00 -4.11 18.61
N HIS A 589 17.22 -4.85 19.69
CA HIS A 589 16.18 -5.64 20.35
C HIS A 589 15.79 -5.01 21.70
N THR A 590 15.76 -3.68 21.71
CA THR A 590 15.47 -2.81 22.85
C THR A 590 16.55 -2.82 23.94
N PHE A 591 16.29 -2.19 25.08
CA PHE A 591 17.21 -2.10 26.21
C PHE A 591 16.98 -3.25 27.18
N SER A 592 15.78 -3.33 27.75
CA SER A 592 15.48 -4.26 28.83
C SER A 592 14.73 -5.51 28.38
N HIS A 593 14.49 -5.67 27.08
CA HIS A 593 13.66 -6.74 26.52
C HIS A 593 12.29 -6.81 27.22
N PRO A 594 11.39 -5.83 27.00
CA PRO A 594 10.03 -5.93 27.48
C PRO A 594 9.36 -7.23 27.01
N PHE A 595 8.90 -8.06 27.94
CA PHE A 595 8.13 -9.27 27.62
C PHE A 595 6.71 -8.93 27.16
N PHE A 596 6.22 -7.75 27.57
CA PHE A 596 4.94 -7.19 27.15
C PHE A 596 5.14 -5.77 26.64
N MET A 597 4.86 -5.55 25.36
CA MET A 597 5.02 -4.23 24.73
C MET A 597 3.91 -3.24 25.10
N GLN A 598 2.87 -3.71 25.81
CA GLN A 598 1.81 -2.92 26.43
C GLN A 598 1.58 -3.38 27.88
N PRO A 599 2.51 -3.09 28.82
CA PRO A 599 2.52 -3.70 30.14
C PRO A 599 1.28 -3.35 30.98
N ASP A 600 0.77 -2.12 30.88
CA ASP A 600 -0.44 -1.70 31.62
C ASP A 600 -1.71 -2.40 31.12
N LYS A 601 -1.71 -2.83 29.86
CA LYS A 601 -2.78 -3.64 29.29
C LYS A 601 -2.65 -5.10 29.70
N ALA A 602 -1.44 -5.65 29.63
CA ALA A 602 -1.15 -7.01 30.04
C ALA A 602 -1.53 -7.26 31.51
N LYS A 603 -1.24 -6.30 32.41
CA LYS A 603 -1.64 -6.34 33.83
C LYS A 603 -3.15 -6.45 34.09
N LYS A 604 -3.98 -6.05 33.13
CA LYS A 604 -5.45 -6.15 33.23
C LYS A 604 -6.00 -7.50 32.79
N ARG A 605 -5.16 -8.38 32.22
CA ARG A 605 -5.58 -9.73 31.84
C ARG A 605 -5.95 -10.52 33.09
N GLU A 606 -6.98 -11.34 32.97
CA GLU A 606 -7.41 -12.21 34.05
C GLU A 606 -6.27 -13.16 34.45
N ASN A 607 -6.03 -13.34 35.76
CA ASN A 607 -4.96 -14.19 36.29
C ASN A 607 -3.53 -13.86 35.81
N PHE A 608 -3.26 -12.61 35.42
CA PHE A 608 -1.93 -12.19 34.98
C PHE A 608 -0.86 -12.40 36.06
N LYS A 609 0.00 -13.41 35.86
CA LYS A 609 1.18 -13.72 36.69
C LYS A 609 2.39 -13.92 35.76
N PRO A 610 3.16 -12.87 35.49
CA PRO A 610 4.28 -12.97 34.56
C PRO A 610 5.43 -13.74 35.22
N GLU A 611 5.83 -14.86 34.62
CA GLU A 611 6.89 -15.75 35.14
C GLU A 611 8.24 -15.03 35.29
N TYR A 612 8.60 -14.20 34.30
CA TYR A 612 9.87 -13.48 34.23
C TYR A 612 9.75 -11.97 34.53
N GLY A 613 8.61 -11.53 35.07
CA GLY A 613 8.30 -10.10 35.22
C GLY A 613 7.89 -9.43 33.90
N LEU A 614 7.94 -8.09 33.85
CA LEU A 614 7.52 -7.31 32.66
C LEU A 614 8.65 -7.07 31.65
N ASN A 615 9.90 -7.14 32.12
CA ASN A 615 11.14 -6.95 31.39
C ASN A 615 12.28 -7.56 32.20
N MET A 616 13.48 -7.65 31.62
CA MET A 616 14.69 -8.07 32.32
C MET A 616 14.96 -7.18 33.54
N ALA A 617 15.32 -7.80 34.67
CA ALA A 617 15.51 -7.15 35.98
C ALA A 617 16.81 -6.32 36.07
N ILE A 618 16.95 -5.31 35.21
CA ILE A 618 18.14 -4.46 35.15
C ILE A 618 18.21 -3.54 36.38
N PRO A 619 19.33 -3.51 37.13
CA PRO A 619 19.49 -2.65 38.29
C PRO A 619 19.22 -1.17 37.99
N GLY A 620 18.30 -0.56 38.75
CA GLY A 620 17.95 0.86 38.61
C GLY A 620 17.01 1.19 37.44
N TYR A 621 16.38 0.17 36.83
CA TYR A 621 15.42 0.33 35.75
C TYR A 621 14.09 -0.38 36.06
N ASP A 622 13.35 0.16 37.02
CA ASP A 622 12.12 -0.45 37.56
C ASP A 622 10.85 -0.14 36.74
N LYS A 623 10.94 0.78 35.78
CA LYS A 623 9.81 1.20 34.93
C LYS A 623 10.25 1.29 33.47
N ILE A 624 9.50 0.60 32.61
CA ILE A 624 9.70 0.62 31.16
C ILE A 624 9.41 2.02 30.60
N ASP A 625 10.40 2.58 29.94
CA ASP A 625 10.35 3.82 29.16
C ASP A 625 10.67 3.50 27.71
N PHE A 626 9.65 3.53 26.85
CA PHE A 626 9.80 3.15 25.45
C PHE A 626 10.73 4.05 24.64
N ARG A 627 11.01 5.29 25.06
CA ARG A 627 12.08 6.09 24.43
C ARG A 627 13.45 5.55 24.80
N ARG A 628 13.65 5.14 26.06
CA ARG A 628 14.89 4.48 26.48
C ARG A 628 15.08 3.13 25.81
N GLU A 629 14.00 2.36 25.68
CA GLU A 629 14.00 1.06 25.01
C GLU A 629 14.40 1.18 23.54
N VAL A 630 13.78 2.10 22.79
CA VAL A 630 13.96 2.18 21.33
C VAL A 630 15.13 3.11 20.98
N VAL A 631 15.05 4.38 21.37
CA VAL A 631 16.02 5.41 20.97
C VAL A 631 17.33 5.24 21.74
N GLY A 632 17.24 5.01 23.05
CA GLY A 632 18.43 4.81 23.89
C GLY A 632 19.27 3.60 23.49
N SER A 633 18.62 2.46 23.21
CA SER A 633 19.32 1.24 22.77
C SER A 633 19.93 1.40 21.37
N ARG A 634 19.18 2.02 20.44
CA ARG A 634 19.72 2.43 19.13
C ARG A 634 21.00 3.26 19.26
N ASP A 635 20.97 4.28 20.12
CA ASP A 635 22.08 5.20 20.30
C ASP A 635 23.29 4.53 20.94
N TYR A 636 23.07 3.67 21.94
CA TYR A 636 24.14 2.86 22.53
C TYR A 636 24.82 1.99 21.47
N ILE A 637 24.05 1.26 20.66
CA ILE A 637 24.62 0.41 19.59
C ILE A 637 25.40 1.26 18.59
N ASN A 638 24.82 2.36 18.10
CA ASN A 638 25.46 3.29 17.16
C ASN A 638 26.78 3.87 17.69
N GLN A 639 26.87 4.14 18.99
CA GLN A 639 28.04 4.78 19.59
C GLN A 639 29.11 3.76 20.02
N GLN A 640 28.70 2.58 20.48
CA GLN A 640 29.59 1.65 21.16
C GLN A 640 29.91 0.40 20.36
N LEU A 641 29.02 -0.05 19.47
CA LEU A 641 29.08 -1.38 18.85
C LEU A 641 29.21 -1.37 17.32
N THR A 642 28.87 -0.27 16.66
CA THR A 642 28.99 -0.13 15.20
C THR A 642 29.62 1.21 14.82
N THR A 643 29.73 1.49 13.53
CA THR A 643 30.29 2.72 12.98
C THR A 643 29.20 3.57 12.30
N PRO A 644 29.42 4.87 12.07
CA PRO A 644 28.47 5.73 11.37
C PRO A 644 28.06 5.24 9.98
N GLU A 645 28.90 4.44 9.30
CA GLU A 645 28.61 3.85 7.99
C GLU A 645 27.63 2.68 8.06
N LYS A 646 27.45 2.07 9.24
CA LYS A 646 26.54 0.94 9.50
C LYS A 646 25.63 1.22 10.70
N PRO A 647 24.78 2.25 10.63
CA PRO A 647 23.89 2.60 11.73
C PRO A 647 22.83 1.51 11.95
N VAL A 648 22.26 1.48 13.15
CA VAL A 648 21.02 0.76 13.45
C VAL A 648 19.91 1.26 12.54
N LYS A 649 19.28 0.35 11.80
CA LYS A 649 18.18 0.67 10.87
C LYS A 649 16.81 0.21 11.34
N MET A 650 16.78 -0.72 12.31
CA MET A 650 15.56 -1.42 12.69
C MET A 650 15.45 -1.63 14.20
N VAL A 651 14.22 -1.71 14.68
CA VAL A 651 13.86 -2.37 15.93
C VAL A 651 13.20 -3.71 15.65
N PHE A 652 13.67 -4.76 16.30
CA PHE A 652 13.02 -6.06 16.35
C PHE A 652 12.22 -6.07 17.66
N TRP A 653 10.91 -6.23 17.59
CA TRP A 653 10.08 -6.13 18.80
C TRP A 653 10.25 -7.38 19.69
N PRO A 654 10.57 -7.21 20.99
CA PRO A 654 10.76 -8.30 21.93
C PRO A 654 9.43 -8.80 22.50
N GLY A 655 9.50 -9.94 23.20
CA GLY A 655 8.38 -10.47 23.98
C GLY A 655 7.15 -10.81 23.13
N ASP A 656 5.99 -10.28 23.52
CA ASP A 656 4.74 -10.44 22.76
C ASP A 656 4.77 -9.73 21.39
N ALA A 657 5.76 -8.88 21.11
CA ALA A 657 5.93 -8.15 19.86
C ALA A 657 4.69 -7.36 19.43
N LEU A 658 3.91 -6.84 20.39
CA LEU A 658 2.70 -6.05 20.12
C LEU A 658 2.84 -4.59 20.61
N PRO A 659 3.71 -3.77 20.00
CA PRO A 659 3.85 -2.36 20.36
C PRO A 659 2.52 -1.60 20.22
N SER A 660 2.34 -0.59 21.07
CA SER A 660 1.26 0.39 20.88
C SER A 660 1.54 1.29 19.68
N ALA A 661 0.51 1.99 19.20
CA ALA A 661 0.65 3.02 18.17
C ALA A 661 1.69 4.11 18.57
N SER A 662 1.70 4.53 19.83
CA SER A 662 2.68 5.52 20.32
C SER A 662 4.11 4.98 20.31
N THR A 663 4.33 3.71 20.66
CA THR A 663 5.65 3.07 20.61
C THR A 663 6.14 2.85 19.18
N LEU A 664 5.25 2.44 18.27
CA LEU A 664 5.55 2.38 16.83
C LEU A 664 5.98 3.75 16.28
N LYS A 665 5.24 4.81 16.66
CA LYS A 665 5.58 6.17 16.27
C LYS A 665 6.96 6.61 16.76
N ILE A 666 7.36 6.23 17.98
CA ILE A 666 8.73 6.50 18.48
C ILE A 666 9.78 5.89 17.55
N ALA A 667 9.59 4.66 17.06
CA ALA A 667 10.52 4.01 16.14
C ALA A 667 10.59 4.75 14.80
N TYR A 668 9.46 5.09 14.20
CA TYR A 668 9.41 5.84 12.93
C TYR A 668 10.03 7.24 13.06
N ASP A 669 9.70 7.99 14.12
CA ASP A 669 10.28 9.30 14.40
C ASP A 669 11.80 9.22 14.65
N ALA A 670 12.30 8.06 15.08
CA ALA A 670 13.71 7.75 15.25
C ALA A 670 14.40 7.23 13.97
N GLY A 671 13.69 7.19 12.84
CA GLY A 671 14.20 6.69 11.56
C GLY A 671 14.40 5.17 11.51
N LEU A 672 13.74 4.42 12.40
CA LEU A 672 13.83 2.97 12.47
C LEU A 672 12.63 2.33 11.78
N LYS A 673 12.90 1.33 10.92
CA LYS A 673 11.89 0.35 10.53
C LYS A 673 11.64 -0.63 11.67
N ASN A 674 10.59 -1.43 11.59
CA ASN A 674 10.20 -2.34 12.66
C ASN A 674 9.72 -3.70 12.14
N VAL A 675 9.94 -4.77 12.91
CA VAL A 675 9.50 -6.13 12.59
C VAL A 675 9.27 -6.97 13.86
N ASN A 676 8.61 -8.11 13.70
CA ASN A 676 8.20 -9.14 14.68
C ASN A 676 6.72 -9.05 15.06
N GLY A 677 6.21 -10.16 15.60
CA GLY A 677 4.80 -10.44 15.86
C GLY A 677 4.17 -11.34 14.81
N ALA A 678 2.93 -11.77 15.08
CA ALA A 678 2.20 -12.81 14.36
C ALA A 678 2.88 -14.19 14.36
N GLU A 679 2.14 -15.24 14.02
CA GLU A 679 2.54 -16.63 14.30
C GLU A 679 2.41 -17.53 13.07
N THR A 680 2.89 -17.07 11.90
CA THR A 680 2.83 -17.93 10.70
C THR A 680 3.67 -19.20 10.90
N MET A 681 3.00 -20.35 11.02
CA MET A 681 3.59 -21.68 11.22
C MET A 681 2.65 -22.74 10.64
N MET A 682 3.18 -23.63 9.80
CA MET A 682 2.43 -24.73 9.19
C MET A 682 3.31 -25.96 9.14
N THR A 683 2.88 -27.07 9.71
CA THR A 683 3.66 -28.33 9.70
C THR A 683 2.86 -29.43 9.02
N LYS A 684 3.49 -30.54 8.66
CA LYS A 684 2.78 -31.71 8.11
C LYS A 684 1.83 -32.31 9.15
N ALA A 685 2.10 -32.11 10.43
CA ALA A 685 1.20 -32.49 11.52
C ALA A 685 -0.04 -31.58 11.56
N ASP A 686 0.08 -30.29 11.22
CA ASP A 686 -1.03 -29.35 11.11
C ASP A 686 -0.96 -28.47 9.84
N PRO A 687 -1.30 -29.02 8.66
CA PRO A 687 -1.11 -28.37 7.37
C PRO A 687 -2.31 -27.48 7.02
N SER A 688 -2.64 -26.52 7.88
CA SER A 688 -3.83 -25.67 7.77
C SER A 688 -3.47 -24.22 7.44
N LEU A 689 -4.19 -23.59 6.51
CA LEU A 689 -4.06 -22.16 6.23
C LEU A 689 -4.53 -21.27 7.38
N THR A 690 -5.15 -21.82 8.42
CA THR A 690 -5.38 -21.05 9.66
C THR A 690 -4.08 -20.68 10.37
N GLY A 691 -2.95 -21.35 10.05
CA GLY A 691 -1.61 -20.99 10.50
C GLY A 691 -0.92 -19.91 9.64
N LEU A 692 -1.64 -19.24 8.73
CA LEU A 692 -1.11 -18.17 7.87
C LEU A 692 -1.60 -16.78 8.32
N ASN A 693 -0.89 -16.17 9.28
CA ASN A 693 -1.17 -14.81 9.70
C ASN A 693 -0.77 -13.76 8.64
N PRO A 694 -1.33 -12.54 8.64
CA PRO A 694 -0.94 -11.46 7.71
C PRO A 694 0.52 -11.02 7.85
N LEU A 695 1.00 -10.27 6.87
CA LEU A 695 2.35 -9.69 6.85
C LEU A 695 2.43 -8.34 7.57
N LEU A 696 1.30 -7.67 7.80
CA LEU A 696 1.27 -6.33 8.40
C LEU A 696 0.01 -6.05 9.22
N ARG A 697 0.16 -5.15 10.20
CA ARG A 697 -0.93 -4.60 11.01
C ARG A 697 -0.88 -3.06 10.93
N PRO A 698 -1.88 -2.40 10.34
CA PRO A 698 -1.96 -0.94 10.37
C PRO A 698 -2.33 -0.43 11.77
N THR A 699 -1.72 0.68 12.18
CA THR A 699 -2.03 1.40 13.43
C THR A 699 -1.99 2.90 13.19
N GLU A 700 -2.56 3.69 14.09
CA GLU A 700 -2.45 5.17 14.05
C GLU A 700 -0.99 5.66 14.12
N GLY A 701 -0.08 4.85 14.64
CA GLY A 701 1.36 5.14 14.72
C GLY A 701 2.16 4.77 13.47
N GLY A 702 1.51 4.19 12.46
CA GLY A 702 2.14 3.62 11.26
C GLY A 702 1.95 2.10 11.17
N LEU A 703 2.55 1.50 10.14
CA LEU A 703 2.47 0.05 9.92
C LEU A 703 3.40 -0.70 10.91
N GLN A 704 2.89 -1.75 11.54
CA GLN A 704 3.74 -2.80 12.07
C GLN A 704 3.92 -3.87 11.00
N TYR A 705 5.16 -4.30 10.77
CA TYR A 705 5.45 -5.44 9.90
C TYR A 705 5.64 -6.68 10.76
N TYR A 706 4.99 -7.77 10.38
CA TYR A 706 5.13 -9.04 11.06
C TYR A 706 6.29 -9.86 10.51
N ALA A 707 6.79 -10.78 11.34
CA ALA A 707 7.70 -11.80 10.86
C ALA A 707 6.93 -12.69 9.87
N PRO A 708 7.38 -12.86 8.62
CA PRO A 708 6.61 -13.63 7.64
C PRO A 708 6.41 -15.10 8.02
N ILE A 709 7.34 -15.64 8.83
CA ILE A 709 7.30 -16.96 9.47
C ILE A 709 7.88 -16.78 10.87
N ILE A 710 7.25 -17.40 11.87
CA ILE A 710 7.64 -17.29 13.28
C ILE A 710 8.98 -17.99 13.56
N ASN A 711 9.62 -17.55 14.64
CA ASN A 711 10.89 -18.08 15.12
C ASN A 711 10.78 -19.48 15.76
N GLU A 712 11.90 -19.99 16.28
CA GLU A 712 12.03 -21.32 16.88
C GLU A 712 11.18 -21.56 18.12
N ASN A 713 10.65 -20.52 18.77
CA ASN A 713 9.93 -20.67 20.03
C ASN A 713 8.73 -21.60 19.89
N LEU A 714 7.88 -21.40 18.89
CA LEU A 714 6.69 -22.22 18.70
C LEU A 714 7.04 -23.66 18.27
N TYR A 715 8.12 -23.84 17.49
CA TYR A 715 8.60 -25.16 17.07
C TYR A 715 9.28 -25.96 18.19
N THR A 716 9.68 -25.31 19.29
CA THR A 716 10.46 -25.94 20.37
C THR A 716 9.77 -25.85 21.73
N ASN A 717 8.46 -25.57 21.75
CA ASN A 717 7.65 -25.40 22.96
C ASN A 717 8.26 -24.35 23.91
N LEU A 718 8.46 -23.14 23.41
CA LEU A 718 9.11 -22.03 24.12
C LEU A 718 10.49 -22.43 24.67
N TRP A 719 11.28 -23.11 23.84
CA TRP A 719 12.62 -23.61 24.20
C TRP A 719 12.64 -24.64 25.36
N HIS A 720 11.52 -25.28 25.68
CA HIS A 720 11.47 -26.44 26.61
C HIS A 720 11.80 -27.77 25.92
N GLY A 721 11.91 -27.75 24.60
CA GLY A 721 12.24 -28.89 23.77
C GLY A 721 11.01 -29.59 23.18
N PRO A 722 11.22 -30.50 22.21
CA PRO A 722 12.52 -30.95 21.72
C PRO A 722 13.29 -29.86 20.95
N TYR A 723 14.57 -29.66 21.27
CA TYR A 723 15.40 -28.60 20.66
C TYR A 723 15.67 -28.79 19.16
N TYR A 724 15.42 -29.98 18.60
CA TYR A 724 15.48 -30.21 17.15
C TYR A 724 14.20 -29.79 16.42
N GLY A 725 13.13 -29.44 17.14
CA GLY A 725 11.80 -29.17 16.57
C GLY A 725 11.81 -28.07 15.51
N PHE A 726 12.73 -27.12 15.61
CA PHE A 726 12.87 -26.04 14.62
C PHE A 726 13.17 -26.53 13.18
N ARG A 727 13.64 -27.77 13.02
CA ARG A 727 13.74 -28.42 11.69
C ARG A 727 12.42 -28.39 10.92
N GLU A 728 11.28 -28.42 11.59
CA GLU A 728 9.94 -28.36 10.97
C GLU A 728 9.68 -27.03 10.24
N LEU A 729 10.52 -26.00 10.41
CA LEU A 729 10.50 -24.81 9.56
C LEU A 729 10.62 -25.15 8.06
N ILE A 730 11.34 -26.23 7.72
CA ILE A 730 11.43 -26.73 6.34
C ILE A 730 10.04 -27.11 5.82
N GLU A 731 9.19 -27.71 6.66
CA GLU A 731 7.82 -28.06 6.28
C GLU A 731 6.98 -26.79 6.07
N THR A 732 7.15 -25.76 6.90
CA THR A 732 6.52 -24.45 6.69
C THR A 732 6.97 -23.86 5.34
N PHE A 733 8.26 -23.96 4.98
CA PHE A 733 8.75 -23.49 3.68
C PHE A 733 8.11 -24.23 2.49
N GLU A 734 7.86 -25.53 2.61
CA GLU A 734 7.22 -26.37 1.60
C GLU A 734 5.72 -26.02 1.46
N LEU A 735 4.99 -26.01 2.59
CA LEU A 735 3.54 -25.78 2.63
C LEU A 735 3.14 -24.35 2.26
N THR A 736 4.04 -23.38 2.45
CA THR A 736 3.85 -22.00 1.99
C THR A 736 4.40 -21.75 0.59
N ASP A 737 4.96 -22.75 -0.10
CA ASP A 737 5.38 -22.64 -1.51
C ASP A 737 4.41 -23.33 -2.47
N SER A 738 3.75 -24.41 -2.05
CA SER A 738 2.92 -25.24 -2.92
C SER A 738 1.60 -25.63 -2.26
N PRO A 739 0.46 -25.61 -2.99
CA PRO A 739 0.32 -25.28 -4.42
C PRO A 739 0.35 -23.78 -4.71
N LYS A 740 0.37 -22.95 -3.67
CA LYS A 740 0.40 -21.49 -3.75
C LYS A 740 1.62 -20.98 -3.01
N ARG A 741 2.41 -20.12 -3.65
CA ARG A 741 3.50 -19.43 -2.96
C ARG A 741 2.94 -18.29 -2.13
N LEU A 742 2.83 -18.53 -0.83
CA LEU A 742 2.30 -17.62 0.19
C LEU A 742 3.41 -16.89 0.93
N ARG A 743 4.60 -17.49 1.09
CA ARG A 743 5.75 -16.90 1.80
C ARG A 743 7.08 -17.13 1.08
N GLY A 744 8.05 -16.25 1.30
CA GLY A 744 9.46 -16.49 0.97
C GLY A 744 10.12 -17.49 1.93
N LEU A 745 11.45 -17.61 1.85
CA LEU A 745 12.28 -18.38 2.78
C LEU A 745 12.76 -17.46 3.91
N HIS A 746 11.95 -17.34 4.96
CA HIS A 746 12.22 -16.44 6.08
C HIS A 746 12.73 -17.24 7.28
N LEU A 747 14.00 -17.05 7.63
CA LEU A 747 14.62 -17.64 8.81
C LEU A 747 14.71 -16.59 9.91
N TYR A 748 13.94 -16.80 10.97
CA TYR A 748 13.88 -15.97 12.16
C TYR A 748 14.28 -16.82 13.37
N TYR A 749 15.29 -16.41 14.13
CA TYR A 749 15.70 -17.16 15.34
C TYR A 749 16.45 -16.28 16.35
N HIS A 750 16.79 -16.82 17.52
CA HIS A 750 17.55 -16.12 18.57
C HIS A 750 18.95 -16.70 18.78
N PHE A 751 19.84 -15.99 19.48
CA PHE A 751 21.20 -16.50 19.70
C PHE A 751 21.24 -17.83 20.45
N TYR A 752 20.31 -18.09 21.36
CA TYR A 752 20.28 -19.36 22.09
C TYR A 752 20.07 -20.59 21.17
N SER A 753 19.57 -20.42 19.94
CA SER A 753 19.50 -21.50 18.94
C SER A 753 20.87 -22.10 18.59
N SER A 754 21.97 -21.41 18.92
CA SER A 754 23.34 -21.92 18.74
C SER A 754 23.89 -22.66 19.97
N THR A 755 23.06 -22.93 20.99
CA THR A 755 23.55 -23.48 22.26
C THR A 755 23.42 -25.00 22.40
N LYS A 756 22.30 -25.59 21.95
CA LYS A 756 22.02 -27.03 22.09
C LYS A 756 22.45 -27.80 20.85
N GLN A 757 23.14 -28.93 21.00
CA GLN A 757 23.61 -29.78 19.88
C GLN A 757 22.48 -30.14 18.88
N ALA A 758 21.31 -30.49 19.40
CA ALA A 758 20.14 -30.81 18.58
C ALA A 758 19.64 -29.62 17.74
N SER A 759 19.65 -28.42 18.33
CA SER A 759 19.31 -27.17 17.62
C SER A 759 20.36 -26.80 16.58
N ILE A 760 21.65 -26.93 16.92
CA ILE A 760 22.77 -26.65 15.99
C ILE A 760 22.64 -27.49 14.72
N LYS A 761 22.35 -28.79 14.88
CA LYS A 761 22.10 -29.68 13.75
C LYS A 761 20.88 -29.24 12.92
N ALA A 762 19.77 -28.90 13.56
CA ALA A 762 18.57 -28.40 12.86
C ALA A 762 18.87 -27.11 12.07
N MET A 763 19.64 -26.18 12.64
CA MET A 763 20.07 -24.95 11.96
C MET A 763 20.92 -25.24 10.71
N HIS A 764 21.84 -26.20 10.78
CA HIS A 764 22.62 -26.61 9.60
C HIS A 764 21.74 -27.19 8.49
N GLU A 765 20.73 -27.99 8.85
CA GLU A 765 19.75 -28.54 7.90
C GLU A 765 18.92 -27.43 7.25
N ILE A 766 18.43 -26.45 8.03
CA ILE A 766 17.64 -25.31 7.53
C ILE A 766 18.48 -24.45 6.58
N TYR A 767 19.69 -24.05 6.98
CA TYR A 767 20.59 -23.29 6.10
C TYR A 767 20.95 -24.07 4.84
N GLY A 768 21.16 -25.39 4.95
CA GLY A 768 21.37 -26.29 3.82
C GLY A 768 20.22 -26.23 2.83
N TYR A 769 19.00 -26.46 3.31
CA TYR A 769 17.78 -26.39 2.53
C TYR A 769 17.63 -25.04 1.83
N MET A 770 17.79 -23.92 2.54
CA MET A 770 17.68 -22.58 1.95
C MET A 770 18.69 -22.35 0.81
N ARG A 771 19.93 -22.86 0.92
CA ARG A 771 20.94 -22.71 -0.15
C ARG A 771 20.55 -23.48 -1.41
N GLU A 772 20.02 -24.70 -1.25
CA GLU A 772 19.59 -25.56 -2.37
C GLU A 772 18.47 -24.92 -3.21
N GLN A 773 17.65 -24.06 -2.60
CA GLN A 773 16.60 -23.31 -3.29
C GLN A 773 17.12 -22.16 -4.18
N ASN A 774 18.40 -21.82 -4.10
CA ASN A 774 19.03 -20.71 -4.85
C ASN A 774 18.26 -19.36 -4.79
N PRO A 775 17.85 -18.87 -3.60
CA PRO A 775 16.98 -17.71 -3.48
C PRO A 775 17.68 -16.38 -3.81
N MET A 776 16.89 -15.31 -3.87
CA MET A 776 17.39 -13.94 -3.74
C MET A 776 17.46 -13.58 -2.25
N SER A 777 18.66 -13.36 -1.71
CA SER A 777 18.82 -12.97 -0.31
C SER A 777 18.74 -11.45 -0.14
N LEU A 778 17.88 -11.00 0.77
CA LEU A 778 17.69 -9.59 1.12
C LEU A 778 17.93 -9.38 2.62
N TRP A 779 18.40 -8.19 3.00
CA TRP A 779 18.28 -7.74 4.38
C TRP A 779 16.81 -7.54 4.74
N MET A 780 16.47 -7.67 6.03
CA MET A 780 15.08 -7.54 6.46
C MET A 780 14.55 -6.11 6.22
N SER A 781 15.41 -5.08 6.32
CA SER A 781 15.00 -3.71 6.02
C SER A 781 14.61 -3.52 4.55
N ASP A 782 15.32 -4.17 3.62
CA ASP A 782 15.01 -4.13 2.20
C ASP A 782 13.68 -4.84 1.91
N TYR A 783 13.43 -5.96 2.58
CA TYR A 783 12.18 -6.70 2.46
C TYR A 783 10.97 -5.91 2.98
N ILE A 784 11.13 -5.15 4.07
CA ILE A 784 10.06 -4.29 4.59
C ILE A 784 9.60 -3.25 3.57
N ASP A 785 10.49 -2.70 2.75
CA ASP A 785 10.08 -1.76 1.69
C ASP A 785 9.24 -2.46 0.60
N ARG A 786 9.43 -3.78 0.38
CA ARG A 786 8.54 -4.58 -0.47
C ARG A 786 7.16 -4.77 0.17
N LEU A 787 7.11 -5.01 1.48
CA LEU A 787 5.85 -5.11 2.22
C LEU A 787 5.07 -3.78 2.22
N HIS A 788 5.77 -2.66 2.35
CA HIS A 788 5.16 -1.34 2.18
C HIS A 788 4.58 -1.17 0.78
N GLY A 789 5.30 -1.61 -0.26
CA GLY A 789 4.82 -1.66 -1.63
C GLY A 789 3.54 -2.49 -1.81
N LEU A 790 3.40 -3.63 -1.13
CA LEU A 790 2.19 -4.45 -1.16
C LEU A 790 0.95 -3.66 -0.68
N TYR A 791 1.12 -2.92 0.42
CA TYR A 791 0.10 -2.08 1.03
C TYR A 791 -0.23 -0.84 0.20
N GLN A 792 0.79 -0.17 -0.36
CA GLN A 792 0.64 1.11 -1.03
C GLN A 792 0.25 0.98 -2.52
N ALA A 793 0.63 -0.09 -3.20
CA ALA A 793 0.48 -0.18 -4.65
C ALA A 793 -0.98 -0.04 -5.11
N SER A 794 -1.17 0.67 -6.22
CA SER A 794 -2.48 0.87 -6.83
C SER A 794 -2.43 0.53 -8.32
N LEU A 795 -3.58 0.09 -8.84
CA LEU A 795 -3.76 -0.37 -10.21
C LEU A 795 -4.83 0.46 -10.88
N ALA A 796 -4.65 0.74 -12.16
CA ALA A 796 -5.68 1.33 -13.00
C ALA A 796 -5.70 0.67 -14.39
N ARG A 797 -6.86 0.62 -15.02
CA ARG A 797 -7.01 0.31 -16.44
C ARG A 797 -6.92 1.60 -17.24
N THR A 798 -6.10 1.62 -18.28
CA THR A 798 -6.09 2.73 -19.25
C THR A 798 -7.28 2.63 -20.20
N ALA A 799 -7.56 3.71 -20.94
CA ALA A 799 -8.59 3.73 -21.98
C ALA A 799 -8.44 2.60 -23.03
N ASP A 800 -7.21 2.15 -23.29
CA ASP A 800 -6.90 1.05 -24.21
C ASP A 800 -6.95 -0.33 -23.56
N GLY A 801 -7.33 -0.40 -22.27
CA GLY A 801 -7.40 -1.64 -21.51
C GLY A 801 -6.06 -2.13 -20.96
N ASN A 802 -4.99 -1.35 -21.03
CA ASN A 802 -3.69 -1.73 -20.45
C ASN A 802 -3.68 -1.53 -18.93
N TRP A 803 -2.74 -2.17 -18.24
CA TRP A 803 -2.58 -2.05 -16.80
C TRP A 803 -1.56 -0.97 -16.45
N GLN A 804 -2.01 0.10 -15.80
CA GLN A 804 -1.14 1.05 -15.14
C GLN A 804 -0.94 0.62 -13.68
N ILE A 805 0.32 0.53 -13.27
CA ILE A 805 0.74 0.09 -11.93
C ILE A 805 1.60 1.21 -11.35
N ARG A 806 1.26 1.73 -10.17
CA ARG A 806 2.06 2.73 -9.46
C ARG A 806 2.11 2.44 -7.96
N GLY A 807 3.05 3.08 -7.27
CA GLY A 807 3.18 3.01 -5.82
C GLY A 807 3.73 1.67 -5.31
N MET A 808 4.46 0.95 -6.15
CA MET A 808 5.10 -0.32 -5.77
C MET A 808 6.27 -0.12 -4.79
N ASP A 809 6.72 1.12 -4.56
CA ASP A 809 7.85 1.45 -3.67
C ASP A 809 9.10 0.63 -4.02
N ALA A 810 9.53 -0.34 -3.19
CA ALA A 810 10.62 -1.26 -3.53
C ALA A 810 10.16 -2.62 -4.09
N LEU A 811 8.85 -2.90 -4.14
CA LEU A 811 8.29 -4.11 -4.71
C LEU A 811 8.50 -4.14 -6.22
N ARG A 812 8.97 -5.26 -6.76
CA ARG A 812 9.36 -5.40 -8.18
C ARG A 812 8.69 -6.57 -8.90
N THR A 813 7.58 -7.08 -8.36
CA THR A 813 6.89 -8.23 -8.96
C THR A 813 5.38 -8.07 -8.91
N VAL A 814 4.73 -8.40 -10.03
CA VAL A 814 3.31 -8.72 -10.05
C VAL A 814 3.10 -10.13 -10.58
N ARG A 815 2.18 -10.85 -9.96
CA ARG A 815 1.73 -12.18 -10.35
C ARG A 815 0.48 -12.06 -11.22
N LEU A 816 0.46 -12.80 -12.32
CA LEU A 816 -0.67 -12.89 -13.24
C LEU A 816 -1.32 -14.28 -13.14
N ASP A 817 -2.63 -14.32 -13.29
CA ASP A 817 -3.30 -15.56 -13.68
C ASP A 817 -2.84 -15.93 -15.10
N PRO A 818 -2.42 -17.18 -15.38
CA PRO A 818 -2.00 -17.59 -16.72
C PRO A 818 -3.00 -17.26 -17.83
N GLN A 819 -4.31 -17.22 -17.52
CA GLN A 819 -5.38 -16.90 -18.46
C GLN A 819 -5.34 -15.45 -18.96
N MET A 820 -4.69 -14.55 -18.21
CA MET A 820 -4.53 -13.14 -18.61
C MET A 820 -3.56 -12.95 -19.80
N GLY A 821 -2.80 -13.98 -20.17
CA GLY A 821 -1.79 -13.91 -21.22
C GLY A 821 -0.41 -13.48 -20.72
N TRP A 822 0.44 -13.02 -21.63
CA TRP A 822 1.85 -12.73 -21.42
C TRP A 822 2.15 -11.23 -21.58
N PRO A 823 3.18 -10.69 -20.91
CA PRO A 823 3.64 -9.33 -21.18
C PRO A 823 4.10 -9.15 -22.63
N ASP A 824 3.65 -8.08 -23.27
CA ASP A 824 4.25 -7.54 -24.50
C ASP A 824 5.44 -6.67 -24.09
N LEU A 825 6.67 -7.16 -24.33
CA LEU A 825 7.87 -6.59 -23.75
C LEU A 825 8.28 -5.23 -24.35
N LEU A 826 7.87 -4.93 -25.58
CA LEU A 826 8.15 -3.64 -26.22
C LEU A 826 7.10 -2.58 -25.90
N ARG A 827 5.82 -2.96 -25.87
CA ARG A 827 4.72 -2.02 -25.59
C ARG A 827 4.59 -1.73 -24.10
N SER A 828 5.06 -2.64 -23.25
CA SER A 828 5.12 -2.42 -21.81
C SER A 828 6.25 -1.46 -21.45
N GLN A 829 6.09 -0.76 -20.33
CA GLN A 829 7.11 0.09 -19.72
C GLN A 829 7.37 -0.40 -18.31
N GLY A 830 8.65 -0.46 -17.91
CA GLY A 830 9.02 -0.92 -16.57
C GLY A 830 8.92 -2.44 -16.36
N VAL A 831 8.86 -3.23 -17.44
CA VAL A 831 8.81 -4.70 -17.41
C VAL A 831 10.14 -5.29 -17.88
N ALA A 832 10.78 -6.08 -17.01
CA ALA A 832 12.08 -6.69 -17.29
C ALA A 832 11.96 -8.10 -17.88
N GLY A 833 10.92 -8.84 -17.48
CA GLY A 833 10.70 -10.18 -17.96
C GLY A 833 9.62 -10.92 -17.19
N VAL A 834 9.53 -12.22 -17.42
CA VAL A 834 8.46 -13.06 -16.89
C VAL A 834 8.97 -14.48 -16.69
N ARG A 835 8.66 -15.07 -15.53
CA ARG A 835 8.93 -16.46 -15.20
C ARG A 835 7.63 -17.18 -14.88
N ASP A 836 7.41 -18.32 -15.53
CA ASP A 836 6.27 -19.18 -15.24
C ASP A 836 6.75 -20.36 -14.38
N ILE A 837 6.05 -20.60 -13.27
CA ILE A 837 6.28 -21.72 -12.34
C ILE A 837 4.92 -22.34 -11.96
N PRO A 838 4.87 -23.55 -11.36
CA PRO A 838 3.59 -24.20 -11.04
C PRO A 838 2.61 -23.34 -10.22
N GLN A 839 3.12 -22.41 -9.40
CA GLN A 839 2.34 -21.51 -8.55
C GLN A 839 1.72 -20.32 -9.30
N GLY A 840 2.21 -20.00 -10.51
CA GLY A 840 1.71 -18.90 -11.32
C GLY A 840 2.77 -18.22 -12.19
N ARG A 841 2.33 -17.16 -12.90
CA ARG A 841 3.16 -16.35 -13.79
C ARG A 841 3.64 -15.09 -13.07
N TYR A 842 4.95 -14.94 -12.88
CA TYR A 842 5.57 -13.84 -12.16
C TYR A 842 6.26 -12.87 -13.13
N VAL A 843 5.78 -11.63 -13.19
CA VAL A 843 6.33 -10.57 -14.04
C VAL A 843 7.29 -9.72 -13.22
N ALA A 844 8.54 -9.67 -13.65
CA ALA A 844 9.58 -8.84 -13.04
C ALA A 844 9.48 -7.40 -13.56
N LEU A 845 9.45 -6.45 -12.65
CA LEU A 845 9.40 -5.01 -12.92
C LEU A 845 10.77 -4.37 -12.70
N SER A 846 11.11 -3.37 -13.51
CA SER A 846 12.36 -2.61 -13.40
C SER A 846 12.21 -1.27 -12.70
N SER A 847 11.02 -0.94 -12.23
CA SER A 847 10.69 0.34 -11.61
C SER A 847 9.56 0.21 -10.59
N ASP A 848 9.32 1.27 -9.81
CA ASP A 848 8.21 1.38 -8.85
C ASP A 848 6.84 1.67 -9.52
N ARG A 849 6.87 1.84 -10.83
CA ARG A 849 5.73 2.06 -11.72
C ARG A 849 5.91 1.26 -13.01
N ALA A 850 4.81 0.80 -13.59
CA ALA A 850 4.82 0.08 -14.85
C ALA A 850 3.55 0.35 -15.66
N LEU A 851 3.70 0.31 -16.98
CA LEU A 851 2.59 0.11 -17.91
C LEU A 851 2.73 -1.32 -18.44
N LEU A 852 1.80 -2.20 -18.05
CA LEU A 852 1.79 -3.59 -18.46
C LEU A 852 0.76 -3.79 -19.58
N VAL A 853 1.29 -4.12 -20.76
CA VAL A 853 0.52 -4.50 -21.94
C VAL A 853 0.57 -6.01 -22.07
N LEU A 854 -0.58 -6.64 -22.31
CA LEU A 854 -0.70 -8.10 -22.40
C LEU A 854 -0.98 -8.55 -23.84
N ARG A 855 -0.50 -9.76 -24.16
CA ARG A 855 -0.68 -10.44 -25.45
C ARG A 855 -0.96 -11.94 -25.22
N PRO A 856 -1.60 -12.66 -26.16
CA PRO A 856 -1.96 -14.07 -25.96
C PRO A 856 -0.76 -15.02 -25.82
N ASP A 857 0.32 -14.75 -26.56
CA ASP A 857 1.50 -15.61 -26.64
C ASP A 857 2.73 -14.98 -26.01
N ARG A 858 3.64 -15.82 -25.49
CA ARG A 858 4.90 -15.36 -24.90
C ARG A 858 5.76 -14.63 -25.94
N ASP A 859 6.29 -13.48 -25.57
CA ASP A 859 7.24 -12.74 -26.41
C ASP A 859 8.59 -13.48 -26.49
N GLY A 860 9.15 -13.60 -27.70
CA GLY A 860 10.41 -14.32 -27.96
C GLY A 860 11.67 -13.47 -27.78
N ARG A 861 11.52 -12.17 -27.51
CA ARG A 861 12.63 -11.24 -27.26
C ARG A 861 13.39 -11.58 -25.97
N PRO A 862 14.65 -11.11 -25.84
CA PRO A 862 15.44 -11.31 -24.63
C PRO A 862 14.76 -10.74 -23.39
N ALA A 863 14.39 -11.60 -22.44
CA ALA A 863 13.67 -11.21 -21.23
C ALA A 863 14.35 -11.79 -19.99
N LEU A 864 14.34 -11.06 -18.87
CA LEU A 864 14.81 -11.59 -17.59
C LEU A 864 13.96 -12.80 -17.16
N GLU A 865 14.59 -13.93 -16.90
CA GLU A 865 13.93 -15.12 -16.35
C GLU A 865 14.22 -15.25 -14.84
N ASP A 866 15.49 -15.12 -14.44
CA ASP A 866 15.84 -15.01 -13.02
C ASP A 866 17.11 -14.18 -12.75
N ALA A 867 17.24 -13.60 -11.55
CA ALA A 867 18.49 -13.03 -11.03
C ALA A 867 18.60 -13.14 -9.51
N ASN A 868 19.83 -13.27 -9.00
CA ASN A 868 20.10 -13.32 -7.55
C ASN A 868 20.23 -11.95 -6.86
N LEU A 869 20.29 -10.85 -7.63
CA LEU A 869 20.41 -9.49 -7.10
C LEU A 869 19.18 -8.63 -7.46
N PRO A 870 18.86 -7.61 -6.65
CA PRO A 870 17.88 -6.58 -7.00
C PRO A 870 18.19 -5.91 -8.34
N LEU A 871 17.15 -5.77 -9.16
CA LEU A 871 17.21 -5.09 -10.46
C LEU A 871 17.01 -3.59 -10.24
N LEU A 872 17.91 -2.78 -10.79
CA LEU A 872 17.84 -1.32 -10.73
C LEU A 872 17.25 -0.71 -12.01
N SER A 873 17.59 -1.27 -13.18
CA SER A 873 17.02 -0.84 -14.46
C SER A 873 17.05 -1.95 -15.49
N TRP A 874 16.08 -1.92 -16.40
CA TRP A 874 16.01 -2.77 -17.58
C TRP A 874 15.31 -1.98 -18.69
N GLN A 875 16.00 -1.79 -19.81
CA GLN A 875 15.52 -0.99 -20.93
C GLN A 875 15.88 -1.66 -22.25
N TYR A 876 14.85 -1.98 -23.05
CA TYR A 876 15.04 -2.40 -24.43
C TYR A 876 15.57 -1.23 -25.26
N LEU A 877 16.72 -1.43 -25.91
CA LEU A 877 17.25 -0.50 -26.90
C LEU A 877 16.70 -0.82 -28.29
N ASP A 878 16.46 -2.11 -28.54
CA ASP A 878 15.73 -2.67 -29.68
C ASP A 878 15.33 -4.13 -29.38
N ASP A 879 14.91 -4.88 -30.42
CA ASP A 879 14.46 -6.28 -30.33
C ASP A 879 15.51 -7.27 -29.82
N LYS A 880 16.80 -6.92 -29.87
CA LYS A 880 17.92 -7.82 -29.59
C LYS A 880 18.87 -7.29 -28.51
N ARG A 881 18.75 -6.00 -28.16
CA ARG A 881 19.64 -5.32 -27.21
C ARG A 881 18.88 -4.74 -26.03
N VAL A 882 19.39 -5.01 -24.84
CA VAL A 882 18.86 -4.47 -23.58
C VAL A 882 19.98 -3.82 -22.78
N SER A 883 19.74 -2.63 -22.25
CA SER A 883 20.54 -2.02 -21.20
C SER A 883 19.97 -2.39 -19.83
N PHE A 884 20.82 -2.77 -18.88
CA PHE A 884 20.39 -3.17 -17.54
C PHE A 884 21.37 -2.75 -16.45
N SER A 885 20.86 -2.70 -15.21
CA SER A 885 21.69 -2.52 -14.02
C SER A 885 21.18 -3.33 -12.83
N PHE A 886 22.11 -3.85 -12.04
CA PHE A 886 21.86 -4.61 -10.81
C PHE A 886 22.78 -4.09 -9.70
N ALA A 887 22.33 -4.19 -8.45
CA ALA A 887 23.20 -3.96 -7.30
C ALA A 887 22.80 -4.84 -6.12
N GLY A 888 23.79 -5.38 -5.44
CA GLY A 888 23.60 -6.13 -4.21
C GLY A 888 24.94 -6.49 -3.57
N GLN A 889 24.99 -7.62 -2.87
CA GLN A 889 26.12 -7.98 -2.01
C GLN A 889 26.89 -9.24 -2.45
N PHE A 890 26.41 -9.91 -3.50
CA PHE A 890 26.95 -11.13 -4.07
C PHE A 890 27.31 -10.92 -5.53
N ASP A 891 28.14 -11.80 -6.09
CA ASP A 891 28.39 -11.82 -7.52
C ASP A 891 27.10 -12.08 -8.29
N LEU A 892 26.86 -11.28 -9.34
CA LEU A 892 25.64 -11.37 -10.14
C LEU A 892 25.59 -12.69 -10.91
N THR A 893 24.52 -13.45 -10.69
CA THR A 893 24.08 -14.56 -11.51
C THR A 893 22.67 -14.29 -11.98
N PHE A 894 22.45 -14.34 -13.28
CA PHE A 894 21.14 -14.15 -13.87
C PHE A 894 20.96 -14.98 -15.12
N SER A 895 19.71 -15.19 -15.50
CA SER A 895 19.33 -15.91 -16.70
C SER A 895 18.32 -15.10 -17.50
N VAL A 896 18.44 -15.19 -18.82
CA VAL A 896 17.51 -14.55 -19.75
C VAL A 896 16.96 -15.58 -20.71
N ARG A 897 15.68 -15.46 -21.05
CA ARG A 897 15.08 -16.24 -22.12
C ARG A 897 15.22 -15.51 -23.43
N SER A 898 15.68 -16.20 -24.46
CA SER A 898 15.89 -15.64 -25.80
C SER A 898 15.91 -16.75 -26.84
N ALA A 899 15.36 -16.47 -28.02
CA ALA A 899 15.44 -17.37 -29.18
C ALA A 899 16.85 -17.43 -29.80
N SER A 900 17.74 -16.48 -29.47
CA SER A 900 19.06 -16.32 -30.08
C SER A 900 20.17 -16.27 -29.02
N ALA A 901 21.42 -16.47 -29.46
CA ALA A 901 22.56 -16.55 -28.56
C ALA A 901 22.88 -15.20 -27.92
N CYS A 902 22.94 -15.18 -26.59
CA CYS A 902 23.13 -13.96 -25.84
C CYS A 902 24.56 -13.83 -25.29
N ARG A 903 25.08 -12.60 -25.32
CA ARG A 903 26.30 -12.19 -24.60
C ARG A 903 26.03 -10.93 -23.79
N VAL A 904 26.82 -10.72 -22.75
CA VAL A 904 26.77 -9.54 -21.91
C VAL A 904 28.07 -8.74 -22.06
N GLU A 905 27.94 -7.42 -22.16
CA GLU A 905 29.06 -6.48 -22.17
C GLU A 905 28.89 -5.50 -20.99
N VAL A 906 29.92 -5.38 -20.14
CA VAL A 906 29.94 -4.45 -18.99
C VAL A 906 31.33 -3.83 -18.92
N ASP A 907 31.43 -2.50 -18.95
CA ASP A 907 32.70 -1.76 -18.83
C ASP A 907 33.82 -2.29 -19.75
N GLY A 908 33.46 -2.67 -20.98
CA GLY A 908 34.38 -3.23 -21.98
C GLY A 908 34.72 -4.71 -21.81
N GLN A 909 34.29 -5.36 -20.72
CA GLN A 909 34.42 -6.81 -20.52
C GLN A 909 33.25 -7.55 -21.18
N ARG A 910 33.53 -8.74 -21.72
CA ARG A 910 32.54 -9.61 -22.38
C ARG A 910 32.33 -10.90 -21.60
N PHE A 911 31.08 -11.25 -21.36
CA PHE A 911 30.67 -12.49 -20.70
C PHE A 911 29.77 -13.28 -21.65
N ALA A 912 30.18 -14.50 -22.00
CA ALA A 912 29.39 -15.40 -22.84
C ALA A 912 28.34 -16.14 -21.99
N GLY A 913 27.11 -16.23 -22.50
CA GLY A 913 26.04 -16.97 -21.85
C GLY A 913 26.18 -18.47 -22.07
N LYS A 914 25.82 -19.28 -21.07
CA LYS A 914 25.65 -20.72 -21.22
C LYS A 914 24.19 -21.01 -21.58
N GLY A 915 23.96 -21.47 -22.81
CA GLY A 915 22.63 -21.72 -23.34
C GLY A 915 22.12 -23.13 -23.05
N SER A 916 20.88 -23.27 -22.60
CA SER A 916 20.13 -24.53 -22.53
C SER A 916 18.62 -24.27 -22.67
N ALA A 917 17.95 -24.96 -23.61
CA ALA A 917 16.50 -24.85 -23.82
C ALA A 917 15.95 -23.41 -23.93
N GLY A 918 16.66 -22.55 -24.68
CA GLY A 918 16.28 -21.14 -24.87
C GLY A 918 16.52 -20.22 -23.66
N LEU A 919 17.18 -20.74 -22.61
CA LEU A 919 17.64 -19.99 -21.45
C LEU A 919 19.15 -19.76 -21.55
N TRP A 920 19.60 -18.54 -21.32
CA TRP A 920 21.00 -18.14 -21.33
C TRP A 920 21.41 -17.65 -19.95
N THR A 921 22.28 -18.40 -19.28
CA THR A 921 22.75 -18.08 -17.93
C THR A 921 24.10 -17.38 -17.95
N PHE A 922 24.23 -16.34 -17.13
CA PHE A 922 25.41 -15.52 -16.97
C PHE A 922 25.86 -15.50 -15.50
N GLN A 923 27.17 -15.45 -15.31
CA GLN A 923 27.81 -15.23 -14.01
C GLN A 923 28.87 -14.14 -14.18
N LEU A 924 28.69 -13.04 -13.46
CA LEU A 924 29.57 -11.89 -13.48
C LEU A 924 30.17 -11.72 -12.08
N PRO A 925 31.50 -11.59 -11.94
CA PRO A 925 32.17 -11.40 -10.65
C PRO A 925 32.03 -9.93 -10.19
N MET A 926 30.80 -9.45 -10.16
CA MET A 926 30.43 -8.06 -9.92
C MET A 926 29.20 -8.01 -9.02
N LYS A 927 29.30 -7.24 -7.93
CA LYS A 927 28.18 -6.97 -7.00
C LYS A 927 27.29 -5.81 -7.47
N GLN A 928 27.83 -4.97 -8.34
CA GLN A 928 27.15 -3.84 -8.93
C GLN A 928 27.48 -3.78 -10.42
N VAL A 929 26.45 -3.67 -11.24
CA VAL A 929 26.53 -3.50 -12.69
C VAL A 929 25.69 -2.27 -13.02
N SER A 930 26.31 -1.20 -13.51
CA SER A 930 25.62 0.08 -13.74
C SER A 930 25.24 0.32 -15.21
N ASN A 931 25.99 -0.24 -16.16
CA ASN A 931 25.82 -0.02 -17.61
C ASN A 931 25.93 -1.33 -18.40
N GLY A 932 25.25 -2.39 -17.93
CA GLY A 932 25.31 -3.69 -18.61
C GLY A 932 24.53 -3.68 -19.90
N GLN A 933 25.10 -4.26 -20.96
CA GLN A 933 24.42 -4.48 -22.23
C GLN A 933 24.28 -5.97 -22.50
N LEU A 934 23.04 -6.42 -22.69
CA LEU A 934 22.71 -7.74 -23.19
C LEU A 934 22.53 -7.65 -24.71
N LEU A 935 23.21 -8.50 -25.46
CA LEU A 935 23.10 -8.59 -26.92
C LEU A 935 22.78 -10.03 -27.32
N CYS A 936 21.63 -10.25 -27.97
CA CYS A 936 21.18 -11.57 -28.39
C CYS A 936 21.06 -11.63 -29.92
N ASN A 937 21.96 -12.34 -30.59
CA ASN A 937 22.07 -12.38 -32.05
C ASN A 937 21.97 -13.77 -32.64
#